data_AF-A0A9E6D192-F1
#
_entry.id   AF-A0A9E6D192-F1
#
_cell.length_a   1.000
_cell.length_b   1.000
_cell.length_c   1.000
_cell.angle_alpha   90.00
_cell.angle_beta   90.00
_cell.angle_gamma   90.00
#
_symmetry.space_group_name_H-M   'P 1'
#
loop_
_entity.id
_entity.type
_entity.pdbx_description
1 polymer ?
#
loop_
_entity_poly.entity_id
_entity_poly.type
_entity_poly.pdbx_seq_one_letter_code
_entity_poly.pdbx_strand_id
1 'polypeptide(L)'
;MRSNLNYNESEWITLIEHYLQADKTANLQFDKFPINYSIQQIERYLKKYEASNRLLEFITCLLHNPVLSSEGNRYYGSDLIKAIKKLNAILSDNGSTTLFKLNTSDIGNLVNTVIASIKTNNDAFNIIFISASDATQSKPTKKFLNLIDEHVKHIGAEVYRKVAHQILSIAVNTNIILEKESHTYKDGETYEWTTGSYLSPQSQQFIKGIIWTMERYSDKETINILSELFEKAYKKIPGQGPAAASLGNACAFILVNMRGKDGLGALSRIKLKLKQNNIKKTIDKYLLEGAKKYKVSVEELKEMAVPDFKMQKGIKTIAFDAYNLNITIEGTKVLQTWFKPDNTVMKSVPRVVKNSVTLSNKLKEVRKEIKEIQKVFSAQKQRIDNQFILDRTWTYNTFSKYYLNHGLVRPIAQKLIWCFRKDKQSTEAILIDDYWQDLQGNHILWIDDETEVKLWHPVNATEDTIIAWREKIMDLEWKQLLKQGFREIYVLTDAEINTVNYSNRMAAHILKQHQFKALASIRGWKYSLMGAYDDGMDNTICEKYLPEYKIKAEYWIDEINDDEAFNDAGIWFYVSTDQVKFKDEKNAVIDLINVPKMVFTEIMRDVDLFVGVCSVGNDPEWADNNGERQVHRDYWQSYSFGDLTEIAKTRKIILERLLPRLKKIRDKTYINGKFLIVKGELRTYKIHIGSGNILMEPNDQYLCIVPSRSVENTTDKIFIPFEGDKGLSILLSKAFLLAEDKKITDTTITSQINRI
;
A
#
# COMPACT_ATOMS: atom_id res chain seq x y z
N MET A 1 38.81 19.52 -38.16
CA MET A 1 39.32 20.27 -36.99
C MET A 1 39.79 19.36 -35.83
N ARG A 2 40.44 18.21 -36.09
CA ARG A 2 41.05 17.40 -35.02
C ARG A 2 42.49 17.84 -34.70
N SER A 3 43.22 18.33 -35.71
CA SER A 3 44.50 19.05 -35.60
C SER A 3 44.33 20.42 -34.94
N ASN A 4 45.39 20.93 -34.31
CA ASN A 4 45.43 22.28 -33.77
C ASN A 4 45.57 23.28 -34.93
N LEU A 5 44.71 24.29 -34.94
CA LEU A 5 44.77 25.39 -35.91
C LEU A 5 45.54 26.56 -35.28
N ASN A 6 46.44 27.18 -36.04
CA ASN A 6 47.27 28.31 -35.58
C ASN A 6 46.55 29.65 -35.80
N TYR A 7 45.32 29.76 -35.34
CA TYR A 7 44.56 31.01 -35.41
C TYR A 7 44.70 31.80 -34.11
N ASN A 8 44.84 33.12 -34.22
CA ASN A 8 44.79 34.05 -33.09
C ASN A 8 43.34 34.42 -32.72
N GLU A 9 43.15 35.16 -31.63
CA GLU A 9 41.82 35.52 -31.13
C GLU A 9 41.00 36.32 -32.15
N SER A 10 41.62 37.26 -32.88
CA SER A 10 40.91 38.08 -33.88
C SER A 10 40.42 37.23 -35.04
N GLU A 11 41.22 36.26 -35.49
CA GLU A 11 40.83 35.34 -36.57
C GLU A 11 39.64 34.45 -36.16
N TRP A 12 39.60 33.97 -34.91
CA TRP A 12 38.46 33.22 -34.38
C TRP A 12 37.19 34.07 -34.27
N ILE A 13 37.30 35.29 -33.77
CA ILE A 13 36.19 36.25 -33.66
C ILE A 13 35.62 36.53 -35.06
N THR A 14 36.48 36.95 -36.00
CA THR A 14 36.07 37.28 -37.38
C THR A 14 35.43 36.08 -38.08
N LEU A 15 35.96 34.86 -37.88
CA LEU A 15 35.37 33.66 -38.46
C LEU A 15 33.93 33.46 -37.98
N ILE A 16 33.69 33.51 -36.67
CA ILE A 16 32.36 33.29 -36.09
C ILE A 16 31.40 34.43 -36.48
N GLU A 17 31.86 35.69 -36.52
CA GLU A 17 31.07 36.83 -36.98
C GLU A 17 30.62 36.70 -38.44
N HIS A 18 31.50 36.25 -39.34
CA HIS A 18 31.13 35.98 -40.72
C HIS A 18 30.06 34.89 -40.83
N TYR A 19 30.13 33.84 -40.00
CA TYR A 19 29.08 32.82 -39.97
C TYR A 19 27.75 33.34 -39.43
N LEU A 20 27.78 34.17 -38.38
CA LEU A 20 26.58 34.82 -37.84
C LEU A 20 25.93 35.76 -38.87
N GLN A 21 26.74 36.46 -39.66
CA GLN A 21 26.26 37.33 -40.72
C GLN A 21 25.69 36.52 -41.88
N ALA A 22 26.36 35.45 -42.31
CA ALA A 22 25.89 34.57 -43.36
C ALA A 22 24.53 33.91 -43.03
N ASP A 23 24.31 33.51 -41.78
CA ASP A 23 23.03 32.97 -41.28
C ASP A 23 21.87 33.97 -41.43
N LYS A 24 22.16 35.27 -41.30
CA LYS A 24 21.16 36.34 -41.47
C LYS A 24 20.87 36.68 -42.94
N THR A 25 21.85 36.51 -43.84
CA THR A 25 21.79 37.11 -45.18
C THR A 25 21.62 36.12 -46.34
N ALA A 26 22.12 34.87 -46.27
CA ALA A 26 22.02 33.92 -47.39
C ALA A 26 22.46 32.47 -47.07
N ASN A 27 21.53 31.51 -47.21
CA ASN A 27 21.73 30.07 -47.53
C ASN A 27 22.64 29.15 -46.66
N LEU A 28 23.36 29.64 -45.65
CA LEU A 28 24.09 28.81 -44.70
C LEU A 28 23.46 28.93 -43.30
N GLN A 29 23.03 27.80 -42.73
CA GLN A 29 22.49 27.77 -41.38
C GLN A 29 23.64 27.66 -40.37
N PHE A 30 23.67 28.52 -39.36
CA PHE A 30 24.70 28.56 -38.32
C PHE A 30 24.86 27.23 -37.59
N ASP A 31 23.77 26.48 -37.45
CA ASP A 31 23.76 25.14 -36.84
C ASP A 31 24.53 24.07 -37.67
N LYS A 32 24.80 24.31 -38.96
CA LYS A 32 25.65 23.46 -39.81
C LYS A 32 27.15 23.76 -39.65
N PHE A 33 27.50 24.85 -38.97
CA PHE A 33 28.88 25.17 -38.65
C PHE A 33 29.35 24.28 -37.48
N PRO A 34 30.57 23.69 -37.53
CA PRO A 34 31.12 22.88 -36.44
C PRO A 34 31.56 23.73 -35.23
N ILE A 35 30.61 24.50 -34.68
CA ILE A 35 30.81 25.53 -33.66
C ILE A 35 31.50 24.97 -32.40
N ASN A 36 31.13 23.77 -31.95
CA ASN A 36 31.76 23.12 -30.80
C ASN A 36 33.24 22.80 -31.03
N TYR A 37 33.63 22.43 -32.27
CA TYR A 37 35.03 22.21 -32.61
C TYR A 37 35.79 23.53 -32.72
N SER A 38 35.17 24.58 -33.26
CA SER A 38 35.77 25.94 -33.28
C SER A 38 36.04 26.44 -31.87
N ILE A 39 35.07 26.31 -30.97
CA ILE A 39 35.25 26.67 -29.55
C ILE A 39 36.30 25.78 -28.87
N GLN A 40 36.40 24.50 -29.26
CA GLN A 40 37.47 23.64 -28.75
C GLN A 40 38.86 24.14 -29.15
N GLN A 41 39.01 24.77 -30.32
CA GLN A 41 40.28 25.36 -30.72
C GLN A 41 40.61 26.61 -29.90
N ILE A 42 39.59 27.43 -29.58
CA ILE A 42 39.72 28.56 -28.65
C ILE A 42 40.15 28.05 -27.26
N GLU A 43 39.54 26.99 -26.71
CA GLU A 43 39.96 26.38 -25.44
C GLU A 43 41.43 25.92 -25.48
N ARG A 44 41.88 25.33 -26.59
CA ARG A 44 43.28 24.88 -26.76
C ARG A 44 44.25 26.06 -26.85
N TYR A 45 43.85 27.16 -27.47
CA TYR A 45 44.61 28.40 -27.50
C TYR A 45 44.75 28.99 -26.09
N LEU A 46 43.66 29.08 -25.34
CA LEU A 46 43.64 29.62 -23.97
C LEU A 46 44.38 28.78 -22.93
N LYS A 47 44.77 27.54 -23.25
CA LYS A 47 45.71 26.77 -22.42
C LYS A 47 47.15 27.29 -22.47
N LYS A 48 47.48 28.10 -23.48
CA LYS A 48 48.83 28.63 -23.73
C LYS A 48 48.93 30.14 -23.56
N TYR A 49 47.80 30.85 -23.64
CA TYR A 49 47.73 32.31 -23.66
C TYR A 49 46.56 32.79 -22.80
N GLU A 50 46.70 33.95 -22.16
CA GLU A 50 45.59 34.58 -21.42
C GLU A 50 44.52 35.13 -22.37
N ALA A 51 43.26 35.09 -21.94
CA ALA A 51 42.14 35.60 -22.74
C ALA A 51 42.14 37.14 -22.77
N SER A 52 42.05 37.74 -23.95
CA SER A 52 41.84 39.20 -24.00
C SER A 52 40.43 39.61 -23.60
N ASN A 53 40.27 40.84 -23.10
CA ASN A 53 38.97 41.44 -22.82
C ASN A 53 38.05 41.43 -24.05
N ARG A 54 38.62 41.64 -25.26
CA ARG A 54 37.88 41.60 -26.52
C ARG A 54 37.29 40.22 -26.79
N LEU A 55 38.03 39.14 -26.49
CA LEU A 55 37.53 37.77 -26.63
C LEU A 55 36.43 37.48 -25.61
N LEU A 56 36.59 37.91 -24.36
CA LEU A 56 35.58 37.71 -23.31
C LEU A 56 34.27 38.48 -23.60
N GLU A 57 34.38 39.73 -24.07
CA GLU A 57 33.23 40.52 -24.55
C GLU A 57 32.54 39.86 -25.74
N PHE A 58 33.32 39.38 -26.72
CA PHE A 58 32.78 38.66 -27.87
C PHE A 58 32.02 37.39 -27.44
N ILE A 59 32.61 36.57 -26.57
CA ILE A 59 31.97 35.35 -26.06
C ILE A 59 30.67 35.70 -25.33
N THR A 60 30.68 36.79 -24.54
CA THR A 60 29.49 37.29 -23.86
C THR A 60 28.39 37.68 -24.85
N CYS A 61 28.72 38.45 -25.89
CA CYS A 61 27.77 38.83 -26.95
C CYS A 61 27.25 37.61 -27.73
N LEU A 62 28.15 36.66 -28.03
CA LEU A 62 27.82 35.43 -28.74
C LEU A 62 26.80 34.58 -27.95
N LEU A 63 26.98 34.44 -26.65
CA LEU A 63 26.05 33.71 -25.76
C LEU A 63 24.65 34.34 -25.67
N HIS A 64 24.53 35.65 -25.91
CA HIS A 64 23.23 36.33 -25.97
C HIS A 64 22.57 36.25 -27.35
N ASN A 65 23.25 35.71 -28.36
CA ASN A 65 22.72 35.64 -29.71
C ASN A 65 21.57 34.62 -29.83
N PRO A 66 20.41 34.99 -30.40
CA PRO A 66 19.27 34.08 -30.55
C PRO A 66 19.58 32.77 -31.27
N VAL A 67 20.60 32.75 -32.14
CA VAL A 67 21.00 31.54 -32.89
C VAL A 67 21.44 30.41 -31.96
N LEU A 68 22.08 30.74 -30.82
CA LEU A 68 22.46 29.77 -29.79
C LEU A 68 21.30 29.36 -28.88
N SER A 69 20.14 30.03 -28.98
CA SER A 69 18.96 29.78 -28.17
C SER A 69 17.83 29.01 -28.88
N SER A 70 18.00 28.68 -30.17
CA SER A 70 16.93 28.09 -30.98
C SER A 70 16.53 26.68 -30.51
N GLU A 71 15.31 26.56 -29.98
CA GLU A 71 14.64 25.26 -29.75
C GLU A 71 14.37 24.60 -31.10
N GLY A 72 15.11 23.55 -31.42
CA GLY A 72 14.81 22.74 -32.59
C GLY A 72 15.41 21.35 -32.48
N ASN A 73 14.63 20.36 -32.90
CA ASN A 73 15.03 18.98 -33.24
C ASN A 73 15.97 18.96 -34.46
N ARG A 74 16.94 19.87 -34.51
CA ARG A 74 17.92 19.95 -35.58
C ARG A 74 19.05 18.98 -35.28
N TYR A 75 19.56 18.34 -36.31
CA TYR A 75 20.63 17.35 -36.27
C TYR A 75 21.86 17.77 -35.40
N TYR A 76 22.09 19.08 -35.26
CA TYR A 76 23.21 19.67 -34.52
C TYR A 76 22.88 20.28 -33.15
N GLY A 77 21.66 20.13 -32.62
CA GLY A 77 21.26 20.73 -31.32
C GLY A 77 22.13 20.31 -30.13
N SER A 78 22.60 19.05 -30.11
CA SER A 78 23.53 18.58 -29.07
C SER A 78 24.94 19.18 -29.16
N ASP A 79 25.35 19.65 -30.33
CA ASP A 79 26.65 20.28 -30.55
C ASP A 79 26.64 21.74 -30.07
N LEU A 80 25.54 22.45 -30.30
CA LEU A 80 25.30 23.80 -29.78
C LEU A 80 25.29 23.85 -28.24
N ILE A 81 24.68 22.86 -27.57
CA ILE A 81 24.71 22.76 -26.11
C ILE A 81 26.15 22.61 -25.58
N LYS A 82 26.96 21.77 -26.23
CA LYS A 82 28.38 21.58 -25.86
C LYS A 82 29.20 22.85 -26.10
N ALA A 83 28.94 23.56 -27.19
CA ALA A 83 29.53 24.85 -27.50
C ALA A 83 29.23 25.89 -26.41
N ILE A 84 27.96 26.07 -26.06
CA ILE A 84 27.50 26.99 -25.00
C ILE A 84 28.18 26.66 -23.68
N LYS A 85 28.28 25.37 -23.33
CA LYS A 85 28.96 24.93 -22.10
C LYS A 85 30.43 25.36 -22.07
N LYS A 86 31.16 25.17 -23.17
CA LYS A 86 32.58 25.55 -23.26
C LYS A 86 32.78 27.05 -23.21
N LEU A 87 31.91 27.82 -23.87
CA LEU A 87 31.93 29.29 -23.80
C LEU A 87 31.70 29.80 -22.37
N ASN A 88 30.72 29.23 -21.65
CA ASN A 88 30.49 29.54 -20.24
C ASN A 88 31.67 29.14 -19.35
N ALA A 89 32.32 28.00 -19.61
CA ALA A 89 33.52 27.58 -18.89
C ALA A 89 34.68 28.56 -19.11
N ILE A 90 34.91 29.00 -20.35
CA ILE A 90 35.91 30.02 -20.67
C ILE A 90 35.65 31.31 -19.91
N LEU A 91 34.39 31.79 -19.85
CA LEU A 91 34.06 32.99 -19.09
C LEU A 91 34.29 32.77 -17.58
N SER A 92 33.84 31.64 -17.04
CA SER A 92 33.95 31.32 -15.60
C SER A 92 35.42 31.23 -15.15
N ASP A 93 36.27 30.57 -15.95
CA ASP A 93 37.71 30.45 -15.68
C ASP A 93 38.43 31.81 -15.72
N ASN A 94 37.83 32.83 -16.38
CA ASN A 94 38.36 34.19 -16.52
C ASN A 94 37.55 35.25 -15.72
N GLY A 95 36.75 34.83 -14.72
CA GLY A 95 36.06 35.75 -13.81
C GLY A 95 34.87 36.52 -14.40
N SER A 96 34.36 36.12 -15.58
CA SER A 96 33.16 36.68 -16.22
C SER A 96 32.00 35.67 -16.22
N THR A 97 30.76 36.10 -16.08
CA THR A 97 29.59 35.20 -16.02
C THR A 97 28.44 35.77 -16.85
N THR A 98 27.93 34.99 -17.82
CA THR A 98 26.64 35.29 -18.46
C THR A 98 25.50 34.76 -17.62
N LEU A 99 24.47 35.58 -17.39
CA LEU A 99 23.27 35.18 -16.65
C LEU A 99 22.56 34.02 -17.36
N PHE A 100 22.36 32.93 -16.63
CA PHE A 100 21.64 31.76 -17.11
C PHE A 100 20.20 32.12 -17.43
N LYS A 101 19.75 31.66 -18.59
CA LYS A 101 18.37 31.79 -19.05
C LYS A 101 17.89 30.45 -19.59
N LEU A 102 16.76 29.98 -19.08
CA LEU A 102 16.08 28.81 -19.64
C LEU A 102 15.29 29.25 -20.87
N ASN A 103 15.86 29.03 -22.05
CA ASN A 103 15.28 29.42 -23.34
C ASN A 103 14.33 28.32 -23.84
N THR A 104 13.22 28.13 -23.13
CA THR A 104 12.20 27.16 -23.53
C THR A 104 10.80 27.76 -23.58
N SER A 105 10.01 27.31 -24.56
CA SER A 105 8.64 27.77 -24.78
C SER A 105 7.64 27.27 -23.73
N ASP A 106 7.98 26.21 -23.00
CA ASP A 106 7.12 25.58 -21.99
C ASP A 106 7.12 26.32 -20.64
N ILE A 107 8.20 26.23 -19.86
CA ILE A 107 8.34 26.78 -18.51
C ILE A 107 9.40 27.88 -18.43
N GLY A 108 10.16 28.12 -19.51
CA GLY A 108 11.28 29.06 -19.53
C GLY A 108 10.93 30.45 -19.02
N ASN A 109 9.83 31.04 -19.48
CA ASN A 109 9.39 32.38 -19.04
C ASN A 109 9.13 32.45 -17.52
N LEU A 110 8.46 31.43 -16.96
CA LEU A 110 8.13 31.38 -15.53
C LEU A 110 9.41 31.17 -14.70
N VAL A 111 10.28 30.26 -15.11
CA VAL A 111 11.57 30.01 -14.45
C VAL A 111 12.45 31.26 -14.50
N ASN A 112 12.54 31.92 -15.65
CA ASN A 112 13.36 33.13 -15.81
C ASN A 112 12.83 34.29 -14.96
N THR A 113 11.52 34.35 -14.71
CA THR A 113 10.94 35.32 -13.75
C THR A 113 11.44 35.06 -12.33
N VAL A 114 11.51 33.80 -11.91
CA VAL A 114 12.08 33.43 -10.61
C VAL A 114 13.57 33.79 -10.56
N ILE A 115 14.34 33.48 -11.60
CA ILE A 115 15.77 33.78 -11.67
C ILE A 115 16.03 35.28 -11.62
N ALA A 116 15.26 36.08 -12.36
CA ALA A 116 15.38 37.54 -12.36
C ALA A 116 15.00 38.19 -11.01
N SER A 117 14.26 37.49 -10.15
CA SER A 117 13.92 37.99 -8.81
C SER A 117 15.05 37.87 -7.79
N ILE A 118 16.13 37.14 -8.12
CA ILE A 118 17.29 36.94 -7.26
C ILE A 118 18.13 38.23 -7.25
N LYS A 119 18.34 38.82 -6.06
CA LYS A 119 19.04 40.10 -5.89
C LYS A 119 20.48 39.97 -5.38
N THR A 120 20.85 38.81 -4.84
CA THR A 120 22.12 38.58 -4.14
C THR A 120 22.70 37.23 -4.53
N ASN A 121 24.04 37.12 -4.58
CA ASN A 121 24.76 35.89 -4.93
C ASN A 121 24.41 35.35 -6.34
N ASN A 122 24.19 36.27 -7.29
CA ASN A 122 23.77 35.94 -8.66
C ASN A 122 24.74 34.97 -9.33
N ASP A 123 26.06 35.14 -9.15
CA ASP A 123 27.06 34.26 -9.75
C ASP A 123 26.98 32.82 -9.22
N ALA A 124 26.78 32.65 -7.91
CA ALA A 124 26.65 31.34 -7.30
C ALA A 124 25.37 30.62 -7.78
N PHE A 125 24.24 31.33 -7.87
CA PHE A 125 23.01 30.79 -8.46
C PHE A 125 23.20 30.43 -9.94
N ASN A 126 23.89 31.31 -10.67
CA ASN A 126 24.16 31.12 -12.09
C ASN A 126 24.94 29.84 -12.37
N ILE A 127 26.01 29.59 -11.61
CA ILE A 127 26.82 28.36 -11.73
C ILE A 127 25.96 27.11 -11.43
N ILE A 128 25.10 27.18 -10.42
CA ILE A 128 24.18 26.07 -10.09
C ILE A 128 23.21 25.82 -11.26
N PHE A 129 22.60 26.86 -11.83
CA PHE A 129 21.63 26.71 -12.92
C PHE A 129 22.27 26.21 -14.23
N ILE A 130 23.47 26.70 -14.56
CA ILE A 130 24.27 26.18 -15.68
C ILE A 130 24.61 24.70 -15.45
N SER A 131 25.01 24.34 -14.23
CA SER A 131 25.32 22.94 -13.91
C SER A 131 24.07 22.04 -13.96
N ALA A 132 22.93 22.56 -13.51
CA ALA A 132 21.66 21.85 -13.55
C ALA A 132 21.17 21.61 -14.98
N SER A 133 21.40 22.55 -15.89
CA SER A 133 21.05 22.38 -17.32
C SER A 133 21.92 21.37 -18.04
N ASP A 134 23.03 20.90 -17.46
CA ASP A 134 23.91 19.85 -17.99
C ASP A 134 23.69 18.47 -17.34
N ALA A 135 22.58 18.28 -16.63
CA ALA A 135 22.23 17.02 -16.01
C ALA A 135 21.85 15.94 -17.04
N THR A 136 22.80 15.41 -17.80
CA THR A 136 22.53 14.38 -18.84
C THR A 136 22.49 12.96 -18.28
N GLN A 137 23.23 12.69 -17.21
CA GLN A 137 23.39 11.36 -16.61
C GLN A 137 22.12 10.84 -15.90
N SER A 138 22.13 9.56 -15.51
CA SER A 138 21.03 8.95 -14.74
C SER A 138 21.09 9.28 -13.25
N LYS A 139 22.28 9.61 -12.71
CA LYS A 139 22.55 9.94 -11.31
C LYS A 139 23.53 11.13 -11.24
N PRO A 140 23.50 11.96 -10.18
CA PRO A 140 24.47 13.03 -10.00
C PRO A 140 25.87 12.47 -9.76
N THR A 141 26.90 13.17 -10.25
CA THR A 141 28.30 12.82 -10.01
C THR A 141 28.80 13.46 -8.72
N LYS A 142 29.83 12.89 -8.08
CA LYS A 142 30.47 13.50 -6.91
C LYS A 142 30.97 14.92 -7.19
N LYS A 143 31.51 15.17 -8.39
CA LYS A 143 31.96 16.50 -8.83
C LYS A 143 30.80 17.51 -8.84
N PHE A 144 29.65 17.10 -9.39
CA PHE A 144 28.45 17.94 -9.39
C PHE A 144 28.00 18.25 -7.96
N LEU A 145 27.86 17.24 -7.10
CA LEU A 145 27.40 17.45 -5.72
C LEU A 145 28.34 18.37 -4.93
N ASN A 146 29.66 18.21 -5.06
CA ASN A 146 30.63 19.07 -4.38
C ASN A 146 30.53 20.54 -4.84
N LEU A 147 30.39 20.77 -6.16
CA LEU A 147 30.22 22.10 -6.74
C LEU A 147 28.94 22.78 -6.21
N ILE A 148 27.82 22.05 -6.21
CA ILE A 148 26.56 22.55 -5.67
C ILE A 148 26.69 22.87 -4.18
N ASP A 149 27.31 21.98 -3.41
CA ASP A 149 27.49 22.15 -1.97
C ASP A 149 28.32 23.40 -1.62
N GLU A 150 29.34 23.71 -2.41
CA GLU A 150 30.16 24.93 -2.27
C GLU A 150 29.32 26.19 -2.50
N HIS A 151 28.63 26.28 -3.63
CA HIS A 151 27.83 27.47 -3.96
C HIS A 151 26.59 27.63 -3.06
N VAL A 152 25.95 26.54 -2.65
CA VAL A 152 24.83 26.59 -1.70
C VAL A 152 25.28 27.10 -0.33
N LYS A 153 26.51 26.81 0.12
CA LYS A 153 27.06 27.40 1.36
C LYS A 153 27.22 28.92 1.24
N HIS A 154 27.63 29.41 0.08
CA HIS A 154 27.78 30.85 -0.17
C HIS A 154 26.41 31.56 -0.27
N ILE A 155 25.40 30.92 -0.88
CA ILE A 155 24.05 31.47 -0.99
C ILE A 155 23.30 31.45 0.35
N GLY A 156 23.51 30.40 1.14
CA GLY A 156 22.68 30.06 2.29
C GLY A 156 21.65 28.99 1.93
N ALA A 157 21.64 27.90 2.71
CA ALA A 157 20.85 26.71 2.40
C ALA A 157 19.33 26.98 2.30
N GLU A 158 18.80 27.82 3.18
CA GLU A 158 17.38 28.22 3.22
C GLU A 158 16.97 29.08 2.02
N VAL A 159 17.83 30.02 1.63
CA VAL A 159 17.58 30.93 0.49
C VAL A 159 17.56 30.12 -0.80
N TYR A 160 18.56 29.26 -1.01
CA TYR A 160 18.59 28.37 -2.17
C TYR A 160 17.38 27.43 -2.21
N ARG A 161 17.02 26.82 -1.07
CA ARG A 161 15.87 25.91 -0.97
C ARG A 161 14.58 26.57 -1.47
N LYS A 162 14.28 27.79 -1.02
CA LYS A 162 13.07 28.53 -1.44
C LYS A 162 13.03 28.77 -2.95
N VAL A 163 14.16 29.16 -3.54
CA VAL A 163 14.26 29.37 -5.00
C VAL A 163 14.08 28.06 -5.75
N ALA A 164 14.74 26.99 -5.30
CA ALA A 164 14.60 25.66 -5.92
C ALA A 164 13.16 25.13 -5.80
N HIS A 165 12.49 25.34 -4.67
CA HIS A 165 11.07 25.00 -4.49
C HIS A 165 10.19 25.73 -5.49
N GLN A 166 10.35 27.04 -5.67
CA GLN A 166 9.59 27.81 -6.67
C GLN A 166 9.78 27.24 -8.09
N ILE A 167 11.02 26.91 -8.47
CA ILE A 167 11.32 26.32 -9.79
C ILE A 167 10.67 24.94 -9.94
N LEU A 168 10.80 24.06 -8.93
CA LEU A 168 10.19 22.73 -8.97
C LEU A 168 8.66 22.79 -8.98
N SER A 169 8.06 23.73 -8.23
CA SER A 169 6.62 23.96 -8.21
C SER A 169 6.09 24.42 -9.56
N ILE A 170 6.85 25.18 -10.36
CA ILE A 170 6.48 25.51 -11.75
C ILE A 170 6.29 24.21 -12.53
N ALA A 171 7.27 23.30 -12.51
CA ALA A 171 7.15 22.01 -13.18
C ALA A 171 5.95 21.19 -12.67
N VAL A 172 5.75 21.12 -11.34
CA VAL A 172 4.61 20.43 -10.72
C VAL A 172 3.27 21.02 -11.18
N ASN A 173 3.19 22.31 -11.47
CA ASN A 173 1.95 22.97 -11.89
C ASN A 173 1.71 22.93 -13.41
N THR A 174 2.74 22.73 -14.24
CA THR A 174 2.62 22.67 -15.71
C THR A 174 1.77 21.51 -16.20
N ASN A 175 0.66 21.75 -16.89
CA ASN A 175 -0.23 20.67 -17.34
C ASN A 175 0.42 19.74 -18.38
N ILE A 176 0.00 18.47 -18.37
CA ILE A 176 0.31 17.54 -19.46
C ILE A 176 -0.69 17.80 -20.57
N ILE A 177 -0.19 18.19 -21.74
CA ILE A 177 -0.97 18.49 -22.92
C ILE A 177 -1.20 17.17 -23.67
N LEU A 178 -2.45 16.91 -24.06
CA LEU A 178 -2.83 15.75 -24.87
C LEU A 178 -3.46 16.27 -26.15
N GLU A 179 -2.83 16.01 -27.28
CA GLU A 179 -3.29 16.41 -28.60
C GLU A 179 -3.75 15.17 -29.36
N LYS A 180 -4.90 15.28 -30.04
CA LYS A 180 -5.39 14.23 -30.93
C LYS A 180 -4.96 14.58 -32.34
N GLU A 181 -4.16 13.71 -32.93
CA GLU A 181 -3.75 13.78 -34.32
C GLU A 181 -4.55 12.75 -35.10
N SER A 182 -5.03 13.12 -36.28
CA SER A 182 -5.69 12.21 -37.21
C SER A 182 -4.99 12.27 -38.56
N HIS A 183 -4.74 11.10 -39.14
CA HIS A 183 -4.18 10.97 -40.47
C HIS A 183 -5.12 10.15 -41.35
N THR A 184 -5.63 10.77 -42.41
CA THR A 184 -6.44 10.09 -43.41
C THR A 184 -5.54 9.60 -44.54
N TYR A 185 -5.51 8.28 -44.73
CA TYR A 185 -4.79 7.62 -45.82
C TYR A 185 -5.55 7.81 -47.15
N LYS A 186 -4.84 7.59 -48.27
CA LYS A 186 -5.37 7.85 -49.63
C LYS A 186 -6.55 6.95 -50.03
N ASP A 187 -6.74 5.85 -49.31
CA ASP A 187 -7.85 4.89 -49.41
C ASP A 187 -9.09 5.31 -48.59
N GLY A 188 -9.01 6.42 -47.86
CA GLY A 188 -10.11 6.97 -47.06
C GLY A 188 -10.11 6.52 -45.60
N GLU A 189 -9.20 5.64 -45.18
CA GLU A 189 -9.10 5.23 -43.78
C GLU A 189 -8.46 6.34 -42.93
N THR A 190 -9.11 6.73 -41.83
CA THR A 190 -8.58 7.74 -40.89
C THR A 190 -8.07 7.07 -39.63
N TYR A 191 -6.78 7.26 -39.33
CA TYR A 191 -6.14 6.78 -38.12
C TYR A 191 -6.00 7.92 -37.13
N GLU A 192 -6.64 7.81 -35.96
CA GLU A 192 -6.51 8.77 -34.87
C GLU A 192 -5.56 8.24 -33.79
N TRP A 193 -4.59 9.06 -33.38
CA TRP A 193 -3.77 8.78 -32.20
C TRP A 193 -3.69 10.00 -31.29
N THR A 194 -3.38 9.77 -30.02
CA THR A 194 -3.18 10.84 -29.04
C THR A 194 -1.69 10.97 -28.74
N THR A 195 -1.10 12.12 -29.04
CA THR A 195 0.24 12.48 -28.59
C THR A 195 0.13 13.25 -27.27
N GLY A 196 1.08 13.06 -26.37
CA GLY A 196 1.11 13.79 -25.12
C GLY A 196 2.48 14.41 -24.88
N SER A 197 2.49 15.64 -24.38
CA SER A 197 3.72 16.35 -24.02
C SER A 197 3.58 16.95 -22.63
N TYR A 198 4.68 16.95 -21.87
CA TYR A 198 4.72 17.52 -20.52
C TYR A 198 5.71 18.67 -20.42
N LEU A 199 6.99 18.36 -20.57
CA LEU A 199 8.09 19.34 -20.61
C LEU A 199 8.99 19.00 -21.79
N SER A 200 9.54 20.02 -22.42
CA SER A 200 10.58 19.93 -23.43
C SER A 200 11.81 19.17 -22.88
N PRO A 201 12.60 18.50 -23.73
CA PRO A 201 13.81 17.81 -23.30
C PRO A 201 14.77 18.71 -22.48
N GLN A 202 14.92 19.97 -22.88
CA GLN A 202 15.76 20.97 -22.21
C GLN A 202 15.22 21.29 -20.81
N SER A 203 13.92 21.54 -20.68
CA SER A 203 13.28 21.76 -19.39
C SER A 203 13.36 20.54 -18.48
N GLN A 204 13.15 19.32 -19.01
CA GLN A 204 13.34 18.10 -18.23
C GLN A 204 14.78 17.97 -17.72
N GLN A 205 15.77 18.29 -18.54
CA GLN A 205 17.17 18.22 -18.15
C GLN A 205 17.49 19.22 -17.02
N PHE A 206 17.06 20.48 -17.17
CA PHE A 206 17.26 21.50 -16.13
C PHE A 206 16.56 21.13 -14.82
N ILE A 207 15.28 20.75 -14.86
CA ILE A 207 14.52 20.34 -13.67
C ILE A 207 15.15 19.12 -13.00
N LYS A 208 15.68 18.16 -13.78
CA LYS A 208 16.42 17.01 -13.25
C LYS A 208 17.65 17.44 -12.44
N GLY A 209 18.40 18.42 -12.95
CA GLY A 209 19.54 19.00 -12.24
C GLY A 209 19.12 19.67 -10.93
N ILE A 210 18.02 20.43 -10.93
CA ILE A 210 17.48 21.06 -9.71
C ILE A 210 17.03 19.99 -8.70
N ILE A 211 16.34 18.92 -9.13
CA ILE A 211 15.97 17.79 -8.26
C ILE A 211 17.21 17.22 -7.56
N TRP A 212 18.32 17.02 -8.28
CA TRP A 212 19.54 16.46 -7.69
C TRP A 212 20.15 17.34 -6.59
N THR A 213 19.92 18.64 -6.62
CA THR A 213 20.38 19.54 -5.55
C THR A 213 19.58 19.41 -4.25
N MET A 214 18.46 18.67 -4.27
CA MET A 214 17.54 18.58 -3.13
C MET A 214 17.90 17.53 -2.08
N GLU A 215 18.95 16.73 -2.28
CA GLU A 215 19.32 15.61 -1.39
C GLU A 215 19.46 16.01 0.09
N ARG A 216 19.96 17.22 0.37
CA ARG A 216 20.18 17.73 1.74
C ARG A 216 18.93 18.25 2.45
N TYR A 217 17.82 18.43 1.75
CA TYR A 217 16.61 19.05 2.30
C TYR A 217 15.55 18.00 2.60
N SER A 218 15.58 17.44 3.81
CA SER A 218 14.68 16.37 4.24
C SER A 218 13.40 16.86 4.94
N ASP A 219 13.04 18.13 4.74
CA ASP A 219 11.82 18.71 5.27
C ASP A 219 10.56 18.24 4.50
N LYS A 220 9.40 18.41 5.15
CA LYS A 220 8.11 17.95 4.63
C LYS A 220 7.72 18.61 3.31
N GLU A 221 8.07 19.88 3.10
CA GLU A 221 7.73 20.62 1.89
C GLU A 221 8.53 20.10 0.69
N THR A 222 9.84 19.93 0.84
CA THR A 222 10.70 19.34 -0.21
C THR A 222 10.22 17.94 -0.59
N ILE A 223 9.96 17.08 0.39
CA ILE A 223 9.48 15.72 0.14
C ILE A 223 8.16 15.73 -0.63
N ASN A 224 7.22 16.63 -0.27
CA ASN A 224 5.93 16.74 -0.96
C ASN A 224 6.09 17.20 -2.41
N ILE A 225 6.88 18.25 -2.67
CA ILE A 225 7.13 18.74 -4.03
C ILE A 225 7.73 17.64 -4.91
N LEU A 226 8.74 16.92 -4.42
CA LEU A 226 9.34 15.80 -5.16
C LEU A 226 8.36 14.65 -5.37
N SER A 227 7.47 14.40 -4.40
CA SER A 227 6.43 13.36 -4.50
C SER A 227 5.40 13.71 -5.58
N GLU A 228 4.93 14.95 -5.62
CA GLU A 228 3.98 15.43 -6.63
C GLU A 228 4.61 15.43 -8.03
N LEU A 229 5.87 15.88 -8.14
CA LEU A 229 6.61 15.85 -9.39
C LEU A 229 6.84 14.41 -9.88
N PHE A 230 7.16 13.49 -8.97
CA PHE A 230 7.26 12.06 -9.28
C PHE A 230 5.94 11.51 -9.83
N GLU A 231 4.82 11.78 -9.15
CA GLU A 231 3.49 11.30 -9.58
C GLU A 231 3.14 11.85 -10.97
N LYS A 232 3.46 13.13 -11.22
CA LYS A 232 3.23 13.77 -12.52
C LYS A 232 4.11 13.19 -13.62
N ALA A 233 5.40 13.01 -13.34
CA ALA A 233 6.38 12.43 -14.26
C ALA A 233 6.03 11.00 -14.69
N TYR A 234 5.40 10.20 -13.82
CA TYR A 234 4.95 8.84 -14.14
C TYR A 234 3.48 8.73 -14.52
N LYS A 235 2.79 9.84 -14.77
CA LYS A 235 1.45 9.80 -15.37
C LYS A 235 1.55 9.11 -16.74
N LYS A 236 0.70 8.10 -16.96
CA LYS A 236 0.67 7.34 -18.22
C LYS A 236 0.03 8.17 -19.33
N ILE A 237 0.78 8.39 -20.40
CA ILE A 237 0.32 8.90 -21.69
C ILE A 237 0.03 7.69 -22.60
N PRO A 238 -1.17 7.57 -23.19
CA PRO A 238 -1.50 6.51 -24.16
C PRO A 238 -0.46 6.45 -25.29
N GLY A 239 -0.07 5.25 -25.72
CA GLY A 239 0.90 5.06 -26.82
C GLY A 239 2.37 5.39 -26.51
N GLN A 240 2.67 6.25 -25.53
CA GLN A 240 4.03 6.74 -25.27
C GLN A 240 4.65 6.22 -23.96
N GLY A 241 3.83 5.95 -22.92
CA GLY A 241 4.32 5.52 -21.61
C GLY A 241 4.32 6.65 -20.57
N PRO A 242 5.32 6.76 -19.68
CA PRO A 242 5.35 7.82 -18.66
C PRO A 242 5.65 9.21 -19.26
N ALA A 243 5.06 10.26 -18.69
CA ALA A 243 5.22 11.63 -19.17
C ALA A 243 6.68 12.15 -19.17
N ALA A 244 7.47 11.81 -18.14
CA ALA A 244 8.88 12.17 -18.04
C ALA A 244 9.64 11.20 -17.13
N ALA A 245 9.97 10.00 -17.62
CA ALA A 245 10.63 8.96 -16.82
C ALA A 245 11.96 9.43 -16.19
N SER A 246 12.69 10.33 -16.85
CA SER A 246 13.95 10.90 -16.38
C SER A 246 13.79 11.67 -15.07
N LEU A 247 12.75 12.49 -14.97
CA LEU A 247 12.40 13.26 -13.77
C LEU A 247 11.92 12.34 -12.65
N GLY A 248 11.05 11.39 -12.97
CA GLY A 248 10.55 10.42 -12.01
C GLY A 248 11.68 9.59 -11.37
N ASN A 249 12.64 9.14 -12.18
CA ASN A 249 13.82 8.42 -11.69
C ASN A 249 14.69 9.30 -10.78
N ALA A 250 14.87 10.59 -11.12
CA ALA A 250 15.63 11.51 -10.29
C ALA A 250 14.94 11.80 -8.95
N CYS A 251 13.62 11.99 -8.94
CA CYS A 251 12.86 12.12 -7.69
C CYS A 251 13.00 10.88 -6.80
N ALA A 252 12.86 9.67 -7.35
CA ALA A 252 13.05 8.44 -6.58
C ALA A 252 14.46 8.31 -6.00
N PHE A 253 15.48 8.60 -6.81
CA PHE A 253 16.87 8.58 -6.36
C PHE A 253 17.09 9.53 -5.18
N ILE A 254 16.56 10.75 -5.27
CA ILE A 254 16.75 11.77 -4.23
C ILE A 254 15.95 11.44 -2.97
N LEU A 255 14.68 11.04 -3.09
CA LEU A 255 13.84 10.65 -1.95
C LEU A 255 14.47 9.52 -1.11
N VAL A 256 15.17 8.57 -1.75
CA VAL A 256 15.88 7.50 -1.03
C VAL A 256 17.19 7.96 -0.40
N ASN A 257 17.86 8.96 -0.98
CA ASN A 257 19.16 9.42 -0.50
C ASN A 257 19.09 10.55 0.54
N MET A 258 17.95 11.25 0.62
CA MET A 258 17.65 12.23 1.67
C MET A 258 17.95 11.69 3.08
N ARG A 259 18.42 12.57 3.97
CA ARG A 259 18.75 12.22 5.36
C ARG A 259 17.49 11.74 6.10
N GLY A 260 17.63 10.59 6.76
CA GLY A 260 16.56 10.00 7.56
C GLY A 260 15.59 9.15 6.74
N LYS A 261 14.48 8.76 7.37
CA LYS A 261 13.56 7.75 6.84
C LYS A 261 12.36 8.35 6.08
N ASP A 262 12.09 9.64 6.20
CA ASP A 262 10.82 10.22 5.72
C ASP A 262 10.70 10.23 4.18
N GLY A 263 11.80 10.45 3.46
CA GLY A 263 11.84 10.36 1.99
C GLY A 263 11.63 8.92 1.48
N LEU A 264 12.24 7.94 2.17
CA LEU A 264 12.00 6.51 1.91
C LEU A 264 10.52 6.14 2.10
N GLY A 265 9.90 6.66 3.17
CA GLY A 265 8.47 6.47 3.43
C GLY A 265 7.58 7.10 2.37
N ALA A 266 7.93 8.31 1.89
CA ALA A 266 7.23 8.97 0.80
C ALA A 266 7.30 8.15 -0.50
N LEU A 267 8.48 7.66 -0.88
CA LEU A 267 8.62 6.82 -2.07
C LEU A 267 7.80 5.52 -1.96
N SER A 268 7.78 4.90 -0.77
CA SER A 268 6.98 3.72 -0.49
C SER A 268 5.48 3.97 -0.67
N ARG A 269 4.98 5.13 -0.19
CA ARG A 269 3.60 5.58 -0.40
C ARG A 269 3.28 5.76 -1.88
N ILE A 270 4.14 6.47 -2.61
CA ILE A 270 3.88 6.81 -4.02
C ILE A 270 3.88 5.56 -4.91
N LYS A 271 4.73 4.57 -4.60
CA LYS A 271 4.76 3.28 -5.32
C LYS A 271 3.38 2.62 -5.38
N LEU A 272 2.57 2.73 -4.33
CA LEU A 272 1.22 2.13 -4.26
C LEU A 272 0.26 2.72 -5.30
N LYS A 273 0.49 3.97 -5.74
CA LYS A 273 -0.35 4.65 -6.74
C LYS A 273 0.04 4.32 -8.19
N LEU A 274 1.22 3.75 -8.41
CA LEU A 274 1.72 3.44 -9.75
C LEU A 274 0.92 2.29 -10.40
N LYS A 275 0.67 2.41 -11.70
CA LYS A 275 0.03 1.34 -12.49
C LYS A 275 1.03 0.48 -13.28
N GLN A 276 2.17 1.05 -13.68
CA GLN A 276 3.13 0.42 -14.60
C GLN A 276 4.11 -0.50 -13.85
N ASN A 277 4.12 -1.80 -14.17
CA ASN A 277 4.91 -2.81 -13.45
C ASN A 277 6.43 -2.63 -13.59
N ASN A 278 6.92 -2.20 -14.77
CA ASN A 278 8.36 -1.99 -14.99
C ASN A 278 8.92 -0.88 -14.09
N ILE A 279 8.13 0.17 -13.87
CA ILE A 279 8.51 1.27 -12.97
C ILE A 279 8.45 0.81 -11.52
N LYS A 280 7.42 0.06 -11.12
CA LYS A 280 7.36 -0.55 -9.77
C LYS A 280 8.62 -1.34 -9.44
N LYS A 281 9.10 -2.19 -10.36
CA LYS A 281 10.35 -2.95 -10.19
C LYS A 281 11.57 -2.05 -9.99
N THR A 282 11.63 -0.94 -10.73
CA THR A 282 12.72 0.05 -10.57
C THR A 282 12.66 0.73 -9.21
N ILE A 283 11.47 1.12 -8.76
CA ILE A 283 11.27 1.70 -7.43
C ILE A 283 11.56 0.70 -6.31
N ASP A 284 11.23 -0.57 -6.51
CA ASP A 284 11.59 -1.64 -5.57
C ASP A 284 13.09 -1.74 -5.34
N LYS A 285 13.89 -1.62 -6.41
CA LYS A 285 15.35 -1.58 -6.28
C LYS A 285 15.79 -0.40 -5.40
N TYR A 286 15.24 0.80 -5.63
CA TYR A 286 15.57 1.98 -4.81
C TYR A 286 15.12 1.84 -3.36
N LEU A 287 13.91 1.31 -3.10
CA LEU A 287 13.42 1.05 -1.75
C LEU A 287 14.29 0.02 -1.02
N LEU A 288 14.75 -1.03 -1.70
CA LEU A 288 15.66 -2.02 -1.12
C LEU A 288 17.05 -1.43 -0.80
N GLU A 289 17.59 -0.59 -1.69
CA GLU A 289 18.84 0.15 -1.44
C GLU A 289 18.69 1.08 -0.22
N GLY A 290 17.59 1.83 -0.14
CA GLY A 290 17.28 2.72 0.99
C GLY A 290 17.02 1.98 2.31
N ALA A 291 16.29 0.86 2.26
CA ALA A 291 16.04 0.01 3.42
C ALA A 291 17.34 -0.51 4.04
N LYS A 292 18.28 -0.97 3.20
CA LYS A 292 19.62 -1.38 3.64
C LYS A 292 20.39 -0.21 4.26
N LYS A 293 20.39 0.96 3.61
CA LYS A 293 21.07 2.18 4.10
C LYS A 293 20.59 2.59 5.50
N TYR A 294 19.29 2.54 5.74
CA TYR A 294 18.66 2.98 6.99
C TYR A 294 18.36 1.86 7.98
N LYS A 295 18.79 0.62 7.70
CA LYS A 295 18.48 -0.58 8.50
C LYS A 295 16.99 -0.73 8.78
N VAL A 296 16.16 -0.42 7.79
CA VAL A 296 14.70 -0.49 7.85
C VAL A 296 14.26 -1.84 7.30
N SER A 297 13.41 -2.55 8.04
CA SER A 297 12.86 -3.83 7.57
C SER A 297 11.79 -3.62 6.48
N VAL A 298 11.46 -4.68 5.73
CA VAL A 298 10.35 -4.63 4.75
C VAL A 298 9.02 -4.29 5.44
N GLU A 299 8.80 -4.76 6.67
CA GLU A 299 7.60 -4.45 7.44
C GLU A 299 7.56 -3.00 7.91
N GLU A 300 8.70 -2.45 8.33
CA GLU A 300 8.81 -1.02 8.68
C GLU A 300 8.56 -0.14 7.44
N LEU A 301 9.07 -0.54 6.26
CA LEU A 301 8.75 0.14 5.01
C LEU A 301 7.25 0.16 4.71
N LYS A 302 6.52 -0.92 5.01
CA LYS A 302 5.06 -0.99 4.83
C LYS A 302 4.32 -0.07 5.81
N GLU A 303 4.82 0.09 7.03
CA GLU A 303 4.28 1.04 8.03
C GLU A 303 4.51 2.48 7.62
N MET A 304 5.70 2.77 7.10
CA MET A 304 6.03 4.08 6.55
C MET A 304 5.19 4.42 5.31
N ALA A 305 4.75 3.40 4.57
CA ALA A 305 3.92 3.51 3.38
C ALA A 305 2.43 3.80 3.66
N VAL A 306 2.00 3.85 4.92
CA VAL A 306 0.59 4.07 5.23
C VAL A 306 0.25 5.55 5.01
N PRO A 307 -0.76 5.89 4.18
CA PRO A 307 -1.23 7.27 4.05
C PRO A 307 -1.93 7.75 5.32
N ASP A 308 -1.65 8.99 5.74
CA ASP A 308 -2.27 9.59 6.93
C ASP A 308 -3.74 10.00 6.71
N PHE A 309 -4.12 10.26 5.45
CA PHE A 309 -5.39 10.88 5.04
C PHE A 309 -5.75 12.16 5.81
N LYS A 310 -4.78 12.79 6.49
CA LYS A 310 -4.97 13.86 7.48
C LYS A 310 -5.99 13.49 8.57
N MET A 311 -6.13 12.21 8.88
CA MET A 311 -6.97 11.74 9.99
C MET A 311 -6.24 11.94 11.32
N GLN A 312 -7.00 12.18 12.38
CA GLN A 312 -6.53 12.26 13.76
C GLN A 312 -7.39 11.35 14.62
N LYS A 313 -6.76 10.40 15.32
CA LYS A 313 -7.44 9.40 16.17
C LYS A 313 -8.69 8.74 15.51
N GLY A 314 -8.62 8.40 14.22
CA GLY A 314 -9.72 7.78 13.49
C GLY A 314 -10.80 8.74 12.96
N ILE A 315 -10.58 10.07 13.05
CA ILE A 315 -11.53 11.10 12.65
C ILE A 315 -10.90 12.07 11.66
N LYS A 316 -11.67 12.49 10.65
CA LYS A 316 -11.33 13.62 9.76
C LYS A 316 -12.55 14.51 9.58
N THR A 317 -12.39 15.80 9.82
CA THR A 317 -13.42 16.80 9.61
C THR A 317 -13.11 17.61 8.35
N ILE A 318 -14.11 17.75 7.48
CA ILE A 318 -14.01 18.52 6.24
C ILE A 318 -15.11 19.57 6.22
N ALA A 319 -14.71 20.85 6.14
CA ALA A 319 -15.64 21.96 6.04
C ALA A 319 -16.26 22.06 4.63
N PHE A 320 -17.57 22.30 4.59
CA PHE A 320 -18.40 22.63 3.44
C PHE A 320 -19.15 23.92 3.79
N ASP A 321 -18.43 25.04 3.69
CA ASP A 321 -18.84 26.35 4.20
C ASP A 321 -19.22 26.27 5.69
N ALA A 322 -20.46 26.57 6.05
CA ALA A 322 -20.94 26.52 7.43
C ALA A 322 -21.26 25.09 7.94
N TYR A 323 -21.19 24.07 7.07
CA TYR A 323 -21.46 22.68 7.43
C TYR A 323 -20.16 21.88 7.53
N ASN A 324 -20.14 20.85 8.38
CA ASN A 324 -18.99 19.96 8.50
C ASN A 324 -19.38 18.52 8.14
N LEU A 325 -18.49 17.83 7.45
CA LEU A 325 -18.56 16.39 7.24
C LEU A 325 -17.48 15.72 8.09
N ASN A 326 -17.89 14.93 9.08
CA ASN A 326 -16.99 14.06 9.83
C ASN A 326 -16.95 12.68 9.17
N ILE A 327 -15.73 12.24 8.90
CA ILE A 327 -15.41 10.88 8.46
C ILE A 327 -14.82 10.18 9.68
N THR A 328 -15.49 9.14 10.16
CA THR A 328 -15.10 8.41 11.37
C THR A 328 -14.90 6.93 11.08
N ILE A 329 -13.99 6.30 11.82
CA ILE A 329 -13.79 4.84 11.77
C ILE A 329 -14.53 4.23 12.94
N GLU A 330 -15.54 3.42 12.65
CA GLU A 330 -16.32 2.70 13.65
C GLU A 330 -16.37 1.22 13.28
N GLY A 331 -15.81 0.37 14.15
CA GLY A 331 -15.65 -1.05 13.84
C GLY A 331 -14.82 -1.26 12.58
N THR A 332 -15.41 -1.94 11.60
CA THR A 332 -14.80 -2.20 10.28
C THR A 332 -15.18 -1.19 9.20
N LYS A 333 -16.07 -0.24 9.51
CA LYS A 333 -16.69 0.67 8.53
C LYS A 333 -16.18 2.11 8.72
N VAL A 334 -16.01 2.81 7.60
CA VAL A 334 -15.79 4.25 7.55
C VAL A 334 -17.14 4.95 7.38
N LEU A 335 -17.57 5.68 8.40
CA LEU A 335 -18.85 6.35 8.45
C LEU A 335 -18.73 7.83 8.05
N GLN A 336 -19.86 8.39 7.62
CA GLN A 336 -20.01 9.77 7.21
C GLN A 336 -21.14 10.41 8.01
N THR A 337 -20.81 11.45 8.78
CA THR A 337 -21.79 12.17 9.59
C THR A 337 -21.71 13.65 9.29
N TRP A 338 -22.85 14.24 8.92
CA TRP A 338 -22.94 15.68 8.64
C TRP A 338 -23.30 16.44 9.91
N PHE A 339 -22.74 17.64 10.03
CA PHE A 339 -22.99 18.56 11.13
C PHE A 339 -23.41 19.91 10.56
N LYS A 340 -24.43 20.51 11.17
CA LYS A 340 -24.87 21.88 10.93
C LYS A 340 -23.93 22.90 11.57
N PRO A 341 -24.10 24.20 11.28
CA PRO A 341 -23.33 25.27 11.94
C PRO A 341 -23.47 25.29 13.47
N ASP A 342 -24.60 24.81 14.00
CA ASP A 342 -24.89 24.67 15.44
C ASP A 342 -24.37 23.36 16.05
N ASN A 343 -23.53 22.60 15.31
CA ASN A 343 -23.03 21.28 15.67
C ASN A 343 -24.11 20.19 15.86
N THR A 344 -25.33 20.38 15.36
CA THR A 344 -26.35 19.32 15.35
C THR A 344 -26.13 18.32 14.21
N VAL A 345 -26.36 17.03 14.51
CA VAL A 345 -26.12 15.91 13.58
C VAL A 345 -27.18 15.84 12.49
N MET A 346 -26.77 15.54 11.26
CA MET A 346 -27.61 15.30 10.09
C MET A 346 -27.27 13.96 9.43
N LYS A 347 -28.32 13.19 9.08
CA LYS A 347 -28.19 11.90 8.38
C LYS A 347 -28.05 12.04 6.86
N SER A 348 -28.36 13.20 6.30
CA SER A 348 -28.36 13.44 4.86
C SER A 348 -27.46 14.59 4.48
N VAL A 349 -26.95 14.54 3.25
CA VAL A 349 -26.12 15.62 2.69
C VAL A 349 -26.93 16.92 2.65
N PRO A 350 -26.42 18.05 3.19
CA PRO A 350 -27.10 19.34 3.18
C PRO A 350 -27.50 19.78 1.77
N ARG A 351 -28.69 20.39 1.63
CA ARG A 351 -29.19 20.87 0.33
C ARG A 351 -28.25 21.90 -0.31
N VAL A 352 -27.61 22.77 0.49
CA VAL A 352 -26.61 23.75 0.04
C VAL A 352 -25.45 23.09 -0.70
N VAL A 353 -24.95 21.96 -0.17
CA VAL A 353 -23.86 21.18 -0.77
C VAL A 353 -24.31 20.51 -2.07
N LYS A 354 -25.56 20.01 -2.14
CA LYS A 354 -26.10 19.37 -3.34
C LYS A 354 -26.32 20.35 -4.51
N ASN A 355 -26.81 21.55 -4.20
CA ASN A 355 -27.22 22.52 -5.21
C ASN A 355 -26.03 23.35 -5.75
N SER A 356 -24.93 23.45 -5.01
CA SER A 356 -23.71 24.13 -5.47
C SER A 356 -22.85 23.19 -6.30
N VAL A 357 -22.54 23.59 -7.54
CA VAL A 357 -21.65 22.83 -8.45
C VAL A 357 -20.28 22.62 -7.82
N THR A 358 -19.71 23.67 -7.21
CA THR A 358 -18.39 23.65 -6.57
C THR A 358 -18.36 22.70 -5.36
N LEU A 359 -19.32 22.81 -4.44
CA LEU A 359 -19.39 21.95 -3.25
C LEU A 359 -19.74 20.50 -3.60
N SER A 360 -20.58 20.29 -4.62
CA SER A 360 -20.92 18.97 -5.12
C SER A 360 -19.70 18.27 -5.75
N ASN A 361 -18.89 18.99 -6.52
CA ASN A 361 -17.63 18.46 -7.06
C ASN A 361 -16.62 18.17 -5.94
N LYS A 362 -16.49 19.06 -4.94
CA LYS A 362 -15.69 18.79 -3.73
C LYS A 362 -16.15 17.51 -3.02
N LEU A 363 -17.47 17.32 -2.86
CA LEU A 363 -18.03 16.13 -2.24
C LEU A 363 -17.75 14.86 -3.05
N LYS A 364 -17.76 14.92 -4.39
CA LYS A 364 -17.38 13.78 -5.24
C LYS A 364 -15.94 13.34 -4.99
N GLU A 365 -15.00 14.29 -4.88
CA GLU A 365 -13.60 13.97 -4.56
C GLU A 365 -13.45 13.42 -3.13
N VAL A 366 -14.13 14.01 -2.15
CA VAL A 366 -14.15 13.50 -0.77
C VAL A 366 -14.71 12.07 -0.70
N ARG A 367 -15.75 11.74 -1.48
CA ARG A 367 -16.29 10.38 -1.54
C ARG A 367 -15.32 9.37 -2.16
N LYS A 368 -14.51 9.77 -3.14
CA LYS A 368 -13.41 8.93 -3.64
C LYS A 368 -12.38 8.68 -2.55
N GLU A 369 -12.00 9.73 -1.82
CA GLU A 369 -11.08 9.61 -0.69
C GLU A 369 -11.62 8.67 0.40
N ILE A 370 -12.89 8.77 0.77
CA ILE A 370 -13.53 7.88 1.76
C ILE A 370 -13.46 6.40 1.32
N LYS A 371 -13.66 6.10 0.03
CA LYS A 371 -13.51 4.74 -0.50
C LYS A 371 -12.07 4.25 -0.38
N GLU A 372 -11.09 5.11 -0.66
CA GLU A 372 -9.67 4.79 -0.47
C GLU A 372 -9.32 4.60 1.01
N ILE A 373 -9.83 5.44 1.92
CA ILE A 373 -9.67 5.27 3.38
C ILE A 373 -10.18 3.89 3.81
N GLN A 374 -11.39 3.49 3.41
CA GLN A 374 -11.96 2.17 3.72
C GLN A 374 -11.08 1.02 3.21
N LYS A 375 -10.60 1.14 1.96
CA LYS A 375 -9.73 0.14 1.34
C LYS A 375 -8.40 0.00 2.08
N VAL A 376 -7.74 1.12 2.37
CA VAL A 376 -6.46 1.13 3.08
C VAL A 376 -6.63 0.67 4.52
N PHE A 377 -7.69 1.10 5.23
CA PHE A 377 -8.00 0.65 6.58
C PHE A 377 -8.16 -0.88 6.65
N SER A 378 -8.91 -1.45 5.72
CA SER A 378 -9.11 -2.90 5.62
C SER A 378 -7.78 -3.64 5.37
N ALA A 379 -6.93 -3.10 4.50
CA ALA A 379 -5.59 -3.63 4.26
C ALA A 379 -4.67 -3.51 5.49
N GLN A 380 -4.78 -2.44 6.28
CA GLN A 380 -4.02 -2.28 7.53
C GLN A 380 -4.47 -3.27 8.60
N LYS A 381 -5.77 -3.52 8.74
CA LYS A 381 -6.30 -4.57 9.62
C LYS A 381 -5.69 -5.93 9.27
N GLN A 382 -5.71 -6.31 8.00
CA GLN A 382 -5.12 -7.56 7.52
C GLN A 382 -3.60 -7.61 7.72
N ARG A 383 -2.89 -6.50 7.45
CA ARG A 383 -1.44 -6.41 7.69
C ARG A 383 -1.10 -6.63 9.16
N ILE A 384 -1.85 -6.04 10.09
CA ILE A 384 -1.63 -6.19 11.52
C ILE A 384 -1.96 -7.61 11.98
N ASP A 385 -3.02 -8.23 11.46
CA ASP A 385 -3.29 -9.65 11.77
C ASP A 385 -2.14 -10.56 11.30
N ASN A 386 -1.55 -10.27 10.14
CA ASN A 386 -0.40 -11.01 9.65
C ASN A 386 0.89 -10.76 10.45
N GLN A 387 0.91 -9.83 11.42
CA GLN A 387 2.08 -9.61 12.29
C GLN A 387 2.15 -10.57 13.46
N PHE A 388 1.05 -11.24 13.82
CA PHE A 388 1.06 -12.22 14.93
C PHE A 388 2.11 -13.31 14.71
N ILE A 389 2.27 -13.79 13.48
CA ILE A 389 3.28 -14.79 13.15
C ILE A 389 4.72 -14.24 13.15
N LEU A 390 4.92 -12.93 12.95
CA LEU A 390 6.26 -12.35 12.74
C LEU A 390 7.05 -12.10 14.04
N ASP A 391 6.43 -12.22 15.21
CA ASP A 391 7.01 -11.90 16.54
C ASP A 391 7.82 -10.58 16.54
N ARG A 392 7.29 -9.56 15.87
CA ARG A 392 8.02 -8.32 15.67
C ARG A 392 8.08 -7.48 16.95
N THR A 393 9.19 -6.77 17.06
CA THR A 393 9.52 -5.86 18.15
C THR A 393 9.68 -4.43 17.64
N TRP A 394 9.24 -3.45 18.41
CA TRP A 394 9.45 -2.02 18.16
C TRP A 394 10.08 -1.35 19.38
N THR A 395 10.74 -0.21 19.18
CA THR A 395 10.86 0.80 20.24
C THR A 395 9.55 1.56 20.37
N TYR A 396 9.21 2.04 21.57
CA TYR A 396 7.98 2.77 21.82
C TYR A 396 7.86 4.02 20.95
N ASN A 397 8.96 4.75 20.70
CA ASN A 397 8.94 5.89 19.79
C ASN A 397 8.45 5.50 18.38
N THR A 398 8.94 4.38 17.85
CA THR A 398 8.55 3.87 16.52
C THR A 398 7.10 3.39 16.53
N PHE A 399 6.72 2.62 17.55
CA PHE A 399 5.36 2.13 17.74
C PHE A 399 4.35 3.29 17.87
N SER A 400 4.65 4.26 18.72
CA SER A 400 3.85 5.46 18.92
C SER A 400 3.67 6.24 17.62
N LYS A 401 4.76 6.45 16.85
CA LYS A 401 4.70 7.13 15.54
C LYS A 401 3.78 6.42 14.53
N TYR A 402 3.95 5.11 14.33
CA TYR A 402 3.27 4.40 13.24
C TYR A 402 1.93 3.76 13.62
N TYR A 403 1.65 3.59 14.92
CA TYR A 403 0.41 2.99 15.42
C TYR A 403 -0.44 3.99 16.20
N LEU A 404 0.05 4.52 17.32
CA LEU A 404 -0.77 5.32 18.23
C LEU A 404 -1.09 6.74 17.73
N ASN A 405 -0.12 7.39 17.10
CA ASN A 405 -0.25 8.75 16.55
C ASN A 405 -0.72 8.74 15.09
N HIS A 406 -0.77 7.57 14.45
CA HIS A 406 -1.23 7.44 13.10
C HIS A 406 -2.76 7.40 13.03
N GLY A 407 -3.38 8.44 12.46
CA GLY A 407 -4.84 8.63 12.44
C GLY A 407 -5.65 7.44 11.92
N LEU A 408 -5.16 6.74 10.89
CA LEU A 408 -5.82 5.57 10.32
C LEU A 408 -5.59 4.25 11.08
N VAL A 409 -4.41 4.08 11.71
CA VAL A 409 -3.98 2.79 12.28
C VAL A 409 -4.34 2.71 13.77
N ARG A 410 -4.33 3.85 14.47
CA ARG A 410 -4.67 3.94 15.89
C ARG A 410 -5.98 3.23 16.25
N PRO A 411 -7.10 3.35 15.49
CA PRO A 411 -8.34 2.66 15.85
C PRO A 411 -8.21 1.14 15.95
N ILE A 412 -7.27 0.54 15.21
CA ILE A 412 -6.92 -0.88 15.33
C ILE A 412 -6.01 -1.07 16.55
N ALA A 413 -4.89 -0.35 16.59
CA ALA A 413 -3.84 -0.55 17.58
C ALA A 413 -4.28 -0.31 19.03
N GLN A 414 -5.10 0.73 19.25
CA GLN A 414 -5.55 1.12 20.58
C GLN A 414 -6.42 0.06 21.24
N LYS A 415 -7.04 -0.82 20.44
CA LYS A 415 -7.92 -1.91 20.92
C LYS A 415 -7.22 -3.26 21.08
N LEU A 416 -5.89 -3.30 20.96
CA LEU A 416 -5.09 -4.50 21.13
C LEU A 416 -4.35 -4.49 22.48
N ILE A 417 -3.99 -5.68 22.95
CA ILE A 417 -3.11 -5.92 24.08
C ILE A 417 -1.66 -5.86 23.56
N TRP A 418 -0.79 -5.17 24.27
CA TRP A 418 0.63 -5.02 23.92
C TRP A 418 1.51 -5.44 25.09
N CYS A 419 2.65 -6.06 24.79
CA CYS A 419 3.69 -6.36 25.76
C CYS A 419 4.72 -5.24 25.75
N PHE A 420 5.06 -4.71 26.91
CA PHE A 420 6.10 -3.72 27.12
C PHE A 420 7.24 -4.34 27.91
N ARG A 421 8.49 -4.09 27.50
CA ARG A 421 9.68 -4.57 28.20
C ARG A 421 10.73 -3.46 28.30
N LYS A 422 11.26 -3.25 29.51
CA LYS A 422 12.38 -2.36 29.78
C LYS A 422 13.19 -2.91 30.94
N ASP A 423 14.49 -3.12 30.73
CA ASP A 423 15.38 -3.74 31.72
C ASP A 423 14.83 -5.08 32.25
N LYS A 424 14.50 -5.14 33.54
CA LYS A 424 13.89 -6.31 34.21
C LYS A 424 12.37 -6.21 34.32
N GLN A 425 11.77 -5.10 33.90
CA GLN A 425 10.32 -4.90 33.92
C GLN A 425 9.71 -5.40 32.62
N SER A 426 8.63 -6.17 32.74
CA SER A 426 7.83 -6.63 31.62
C SER A 426 6.37 -6.65 32.04
N THR A 427 5.48 -6.12 31.21
CA THR A 427 4.05 -6.14 31.48
C THR A 427 3.24 -6.19 30.19
N GLU A 428 2.05 -6.74 30.28
CA GLU A 428 1.04 -6.71 29.24
C GLU A 428 0.05 -5.59 29.56
N ALA A 429 -0.40 -4.83 28.57
CA ALA A 429 -1.24 -3.68 28.80
C ALA A 429 -2.19 -3.36 27.65
N ILE A 430 -3.26 -2.65 27.99
CA ILE A 430 -4.21 -2.03 27.06
C ILE A 430 -4.25 -0.52 27.25
N LEU A 431 -4.65 0.22 26.22
CA LEU A 431 -4.71 1.68 26.26
C LEU A 431 -6.12 2.16 26.62
N ILE A 432 -6.33 2.72 27.80
CA ILE A 432 -7.61 3.28 28.25
C ILE A 432 -7.41 4.77 28.54
N ASP A 433 -8.23 5.63 27.93
CA ASP A 433 -8.19 7.09 28.12
C ASP A 433 -6.79 7.71 27.93
N ASP A 434 -6.04 7.23 26.93
CA ASP A 434 -4.65 7.62 26.63
C ASP A 434 -3.61 7.17 27.68
N TYR A 435 -3.98 6.30 28.64
CA TYR A 435 -3.08 5.67 29.62
C TYR A 435 -2.95 4.16 29.42
N TRP A 436 -1.72 3.64 29.51
CA TRP A 436 -1.48 2.20 29.51
C TRP A 436 -1.84 1.60 30.87
N GLN A 437 -2.72 0.60 30.86
CA GLN A 437 -3.15 -0.11 32.05
C GLN A 437 -2.79 -1.59 31.95
N ASP A 438 -2.21 -2.13 33.02
CA ASP A 438 -1.94 -3.57 33.16
C ASP A 438 -3.24 -4.38 33.31
N LEU A 439 -3.13 -5.69 33.51
CA LEU A 439 -4.28 -6.58 33.71
C LEU A 439 -5.12 -6.18 34.96
N GLN A 440 -4.47 -5.72 36.03
CA GLN A 440 -5.10 -5.30 37.28
C GLN A 440 -5.72 -3.89 37.20
N GLY A 441 -5.43 -3.12 36.14
CA GLY A 441 -5.92 -1.76 35.95
C GLY A 441 -4.99 -0.67 36.47
N ASN A 442 -3.77 -1.01 36.88
CA ASN A 442 -2.79 -0.02 37.32
C ASN A 442 -2.18 0.70 36.11
N HIS A 443 -1.92 2.01 36.26
CA HIS A 443 -1.24 2.80 35.24
C HIS A 443 0.24 2.45 35.19
N ILE A 444 0.76 2.29 33.98
CA ILE A 444 2.18 1.97 33.75
C ILE A 444 2.94 3.26 33.45
N LEU A 445 3.76 3.70 34.42
CA LEU A 445 4.46 4.99 34.36
C LEU A 445 5.91 4.91 33.85
N TRP A 446 6.44 3.69 33.66
CA TRP A 446 7.85 3.48 33.29
C TRP A 446 8.10 3.39 31.78
N ILE A 447 7.04 3.41 30.96
CA ILE A 447 7.14 3.37 29.48
C ILE A 447 7.71 4.69 28.97
N ASP A 448 8.77 4.61 28.19
CA ASP A 448 9.43 5.72 27.51
C ASP A 448 9.80 5.36 26.06
N ASP A 449 10.44 6.28 25.34
CA ASP A 449 10.75 6.16 23.91
C ASP A 449 11.62 4.95 23.53
N GLU A 450 12.41 4.43 24.48
CA GLU A 450 13.31 3.28 24.29
C GLU A 450 12.67 1.95 24.67
N THR A 451 11.55 1.98 25.40
CA THR A 451 10.82 0.80 25.84
C THR A 451 10.48 -0.11 24.67
N GLU A 452 10.75 -1.40 24.82
CA GLU A 452 10.43 -2.41 23.83
C GLU A 452 8.93 -2.69 23.82
N VAL A 453 8.32 -2.73 22.63
CA VAL A 453 6.91 -3.06 22.43
C VAL A 453 6.80 -4.28 21.54
N LYS A 454 5.93 -5.22 21.91
CA LYS A 454 5.54 -6.38 21.11
C LYS A 454 4.04 -6.55 21.10
N LEU A 455 3.50 -7.12 20.01
CA LEU A 455 2.10 -7.50 19.96
C LEU A 455 1.88 -8.73 20.86
N TRP A 456 0.94 -8.64 21.80
CA TRP A 456 0.64 -9.76 22.70
C TRP A 456 -0.02 -10.91 21.93
N HIS A 457 0.39 -12.15 22.19
CA HIS A 457 -0.18 -13.34 21.57
C HIS A 457 -0.42 -14.41 22.64
N PRO A 458 -1.60 -15.07 22.66
CA PRO A 458 -1.95 -16.00 23.73
C PRO A 458 -1.05 -17.24 23.80
N VAL A 459 -0.43 -17.68 22.69
CA VAL A 459 0.55 -18.79 22.70
C VAL A 459 1.74 -18.58 23.65
N ASN A 460 2.04 -17.33 24.02
CA ASN A 460 3.12 -16.97 24.92
C ASN A 460 2.65 -16.68 26.35
N ALA A 461 1.34 -16.79 26.61
CA ALA A 461 0.73 -16.49 27.89
C ALA A 461 0.25 -17.77 28.60
N THR A 462 0.11 -17.70 29.92
CA THR A 462 -0.51 -18.79 30.70
C THR A 462 -2.02 -18.81 30.49
N GLU A 463 -2.66 -19.95 30.77
CA GLU A 463 -4.11 -20.08 30.68
C GLU A 463 -4.85 -19.06 31.55
N ASP A 464 -4.42 -18.87 32.80
CA ASP A 464 -4.98 -17.88 33.73
C ASP A 464 -4.89 -16.46 33.17
N THR A 465 -3.73 -16.10 32.59
CA THR A 465 -3.54 -14.79 31.95
C THR A 465 -4.48 -14.60 30.76
N ILE A 466 -4.66 -15.63 29.93
CA ILE A 466 -5.57 -15.59 28.78
C ILE A 466 -7.01 -15.41 29.24
N ILE A 467 -7.45 -16.16 30.25
CA ILE A 467 -8.79 -16.09 30.82
C ILE A 467 -9.04 -14.69 31.39
N ALA A 468 -8.10 -14.15 32.16
CA ALA A 468 -8.23 -12.83 32.76
C ALA A 468 -8.31 -11.71 31.71
N TRP A 469 -7.51 -11.77 30.64
CA TRP A 469 -7.64 -10.81 29.53
C TRP A 469 -8.99 -10.93 28.82
N ARG A 470 -9.49 -12.15 28.59
CA ARG A 470 -10.82 -12.37 28.00
C ARG A 470 -11.92 -11.80 28.89
N GLU A 471 -11.82 -11.94 30.21
CA GLU A 471 -12.76 -11.34 31.18
C GLU A 471 -12.72 -9.82 31.10
N LYS A 472 -11.53 -9.24 31.20
CA LYS A 472 -11.35 -7.79 31.09
C LYS A 472 -11.91 -7.22 29.79
N ILE A 473 -11.68 -7.88 28.65
CA ILE A 473 -12.25 -7.49 27.35
C ILE A 473 -13.79 -7.54 27.36
N MET A 474 -14.37 -8.56 27.98
CA MET A 474 -15.82 -8.75 28.04
C MET A 474 -16.51 -7.76 29.00
N ASP A 475 -15.84 -7.37 30.08
CA ASP A 475 -16.38 -6.44 31.07
C ASP A 475 -16.27 -4.99 30.60
N LEU A 476 -15.23 -4.66 29.84
CA LEU A 476 -15.09 -3.37 29.19
C LEU A 476 -15.97 -3.20 27.93
N GLU A 477 -16.73 -4.24 27.54
CA GLU A 477 -17.42 -4.34 26.24
C GLU A 477 -16.50 -3.96 25.06
N TRP A 478 -15.26 -4.44 25.14
CA TRP A 478 -14.17 -4.02 24.28
C TRP A 478 -14.14 -4.80 22.97
N LYS A 479 -14.79 -4.28 21.92
CA LYS A 479 -14.78 -4.93 20.60
C LYS A 479 -13.43 -4.76 19.89
N GLN A 480 -12.60 -5.82 19.87
CA GLN A 480 -11.34 -5.85 19.12
C GLN A 480 -11.57 -5.96 17.61
N LEU A 481 -10.84 -5.20 16.80
CA LEU A 481 -10.97 -5.30 15.33
C LEU A 481 -10.34 -6.56 14.75
N LEU A 482 -9.53 -7.25 15.54
CA LEU A 482 -8.83 -8.50 15.24
C LEU A 482 -9.03 -9.47 16.41
N LYS A 483 -9.08 -10.77 16.12
CA LYS A 483 -9.16 -11.78 17.17
C LYS A 483 -7.79 -11.93 17.83
N GLN A 484 -7.65 -11.37 19.04
CA GLN A 484 -6.41 -11.43 19.83
C GLN A 484 -6.62 -12.13 21.16
N GLY A 485 -7.41 -11.58 22.10
CA GLY A 485 -7.67 -12.22 23.40
C GLY A 485 -8.37 -13.58 23.27
N PHE A 486 -9.18 -13.71 22.22
CA PHE A 486 -9.88 -14.94 21.86
C PHE A 486 -9.19 -15.71 20.73
N ARG A 487 -7.93 -15.38 20.37
CA ARG A 487 -7.25 -16.07 19.28
C ARG A 487 -7.03 -17.54 19.61
N GLU A 488 -7.28 -18.41 18.64
CA GLU A 488 -7.09 -19.86 18.72
C GLU A 488 -5.61 -20.21 18.93
N ILE A 489 -5.34 -21.24 19.74
CA ILE A 489 -4.01 -21.76 19.98
C ILE A 489 -3.98 -23.23 19.57
N TYR A 490 -3.00 -23.63 18.75
CA TYR A 490 -2.80 -25.01 18.36
C TYR A 490 -1.52 -25.52 19.00
N VAL A 491 -1.68 -26.48 19.93
CA VAL A 491 -0.58 -27.24 20.53
C VAL A 491 -0.46 -28.57 19.80
N LEU A 492 0.75 -29.10 19.69
CA LEU A 492 0.98 -30.43 19.12
C LEU A 492 0.24 -31.49 19.92
N THR A 493 -0.44 -32.39 19.21
CA THR A 493 -1.10 -33.56 19.80
C THR A 493 -0.16 -34.77 19.80
N ASP A 494 -0.48 -35.79 20.60
CA ASP A 494 0.27 -37.05 20.58
C ASP A 494 0.29 -37.70 19.19
N ALA A 495 -0.79 -37.53 18.41
CA ALA A 495 -0.86 -38.00 17.03
C ALA A 495 0.18 -37.29 16.14
N GLU A 496 0.35 -35.97 16.29
CA GLU A 496 1.33 -35.18 15.54
C GLU A 496 2.77 -35.43 15.99
N ILE A 497 2.96 -35.77 17.27
CA ILE A 497 4.26 -36.25 17.79
C ILE A 497 4.61 -37.60 17.16
N ASN A 498 3.63 -38.49 16.99
CA ASN A 498 3.82 -39.81 16.39
C ASN A 498 4.02 -39.77 14.86
N THR A 499 3.34 -38.88 14.13
CA THR A 499 3.57 -38.69 12.68
C THR A 499 4.88 -37.97 12.38
N VAL A 500 5.46 -37.30 13.38
CA VAL A 500 6.75 -36.60 13.37
C VAL A 500 6.78 -35.37 12.45
N ASN A 501 6.48 -35.51 11.16
CA ASN A 501 6.84 -34.52 10.13
C ASN A 501 5.64 -33.93 9.34
N TYR A 502 4.40 -34.30 9.67
CA TYR A 502 3.19 -33.70 9.10
C TYR A 502 2.00 -33.75 10.07
N SER A 503 1.04 -32.83 9.90
CA SER A 503 -0.24 -32.82 10.62
C SER A 503 -1.39 -33.17 9.68
N ASN A 504 -2.23 -34.14 10.10
CA ASN A 504 -3.47 -34.53 9.43
C ASN A 504 -4.72 -33.88 10.04
N ARG A 505 -4.55 -32.91 10.95
CA ARG A 505 -5.68 -32.34 11.72
C ARG A 505 -6.76 -31.69 10.84
N MET A 506 -6.37 -31.27 9.64
CA MET A 506 -7.23 -30.62 8.65
C MET A 506 -7.22 -31.38 7.31
N ALA A 507 -6.88 -32.67 7.34
CA ALA A 507 -6.95 -33.53 6.17
C ALA A 507 -8.39 -34.02 5.92
N ALA A 508 -8.63 -34.53 4.72
CA ALA A 508 -9.90 -35.10 4.26
C ALA A 508 -11.10 -34.14 4.28
N HIS A 509 -10.89 -32.84 4.11
CA HIS A 509 -11.97 -31.87 3.93
C HIS A 509 -12.20 -31.49 2.47
N ILE A 510 -13.46 -31.40 2.06
CA ILE A 510 -13.85 -30.96 0.71
C ILE A 510 -14.12 -29.45 0.74
N LEU A 511 -13.33 -28.68 -0.01
CA LEU A 511 -13.39 -27.21 -0.05
C LEU A 511 -13.89 -26.67 -1.39
N LYS A 512 -14.68 -25.58 -1.35
CA LYS A 512 -14.98 -24.73 -2.52
C LYS A 512 -13.70 -24.06 -3.02
N GLN A 513 -13.16 -24.50 -4.15
CA GLN A 513 -11.81 -24.18 -4.59
C GLN A 513 -11.58 -22.67 -4.80
N HIS A 514 -12.49 -21.98 -5.51
CA HIS A 514 -12.34 -20.54 -5.76
C HIS A 514 -12.36 -19.70 -4.48
N GLN A 515 -13.21 -20.09 -3.52
CA GLN A 515 -13.30 -19.44 -2.21
C GLN A 515 -12.02 -19.67 -1.40
N PHE A 516 -11.50 -20.91 -1.41
CA PHE A 516 -10.22 -21.26 -0.79
C PHE A 516 -9.08 -20.44 -1.39
N LYS A 517 -8.95 -20.38 -2.72
CA LYS A 517 -7.92 -19.59 -3.41
C LYS A 517 -7.98 -18.11 -3.03
N ALA A 518 -9.16 -17.51 -2.98
CA ALA A 518 -9.33 -16.12 -2.57
C ALA A 518 -8.87 -15.90 -1.13
N LEU A 519 -9.30 -16.76 -0.20
CA LEU A 519 -8.98 -16.66 1.22
C LEU A 519 -7.49 -16.92 1.50
N ALA A 520 -6.90 -17.96 0.89
CA ALA A 520 -5.48 -18.27 0.94
C ALA A 520 -4.62 -17.08 0.49
N SER A 521 -4.99 -16.44 -0.62
CA SER A 521 -4.29 -15.27 -1.15
C SER A 521 -4.34 -14.08 -0.18
N ILE A 522 -5.47 -13.86 0.49
CA ILE A 522 -5.60 -12.84 1.55
C ILE A 522 -4.70 -13.18 2.75
N ARG A 523 -4.54 -14.46 3.10
CA ARG A 523 -3.65 -14.90 4.20
C ARG A 523 -2.17 -14.99 3.82
N GLY A 524 -1.82 -14.57 2.60
CA GLY A 524 -0.44 -14.56 2.11
C GLY A 524 0.06 -15.91 1.62
N TRP A 525 -0.84 -16.88 1.42
CA TRP A 525 -0.52 -18.16 0.81
C TRP A 525 -0.55 -18.05 -0.71
N LYS A 526 0.33 -18.81 -1.37
CA LYS A 526 0.35 -19.01 -2.82
C LYS A 526 -0.32 -20.35 -3.11
N TYR A 527 -1.29 -20.30 -4.01
CA TYR A 527 -2.03 -21.45 -4.47
C TYR A 527 -2.45 -21.18 -5.92
N SER A 528 -2.50 -22.18 -6.75
CA SER A 528 -2.98 -22.09 -8.13
C SER A 528 -4.21 -22.98 -8.25
N LEU A 529 -5.18 -22.58 -9.07
CA LEU A 529 -6.38 -23.38 -9.25
C LEU A 529 -6.02 -24.68 -9.99
N MET A 530 -6.46 -25.81 -9.45
CA MET A 530 -6.43 -27.12 -10.07
C MET A 530 -7.58 -27.25 -11.07
N GLY A 531 -7.32 -27.93 -12.18
CA GLY A 531 -8.30 -28.19 -13.23
C GLY A 531 -8.07 -29.53 -13.91
N ALA A 532 -9.06 -29.95 -14.69
CA ALA A 532 -9.12 -31.20 -15.45
C ALA A 532 -8.29 -31.12 -16.75
N TYR A 533 -7.02 -30.71 -16.66
CA TYR A 533 -6.07 -30.64 -17.78
C TYR A 533 -4.76 -31.35 -17.43
N ASP A 534 -4.17 -32.07 -18.39
CA ASP A 534 -2.85 -32.73 -18.37
C ASP A 534 -2.38 -33.24 -16.98
N ASP A 535 -2.92 -34.40 -16.57
CA ASP A 535 -2.58 -35.15 -15.34
C ASP A 535 -2.78 -34.42 -14.00
N GLY A 536 -3.34 -33.21 -13.96
CA GLY A 536 -3.93 -32.57 -12.76
C GLY A 536 -2.98 -32.26 -11.56
N MET A 537 -1.75 -32.77 -11.58
CA MET A 537 -0.82 -32.81 -10.45
C MET A 537 -0.04 -31.51 -10.19
N ASP A 538 -0.03 -30.57 -11.14
CA ASP A 538 0.91 -29.43 -11.11
C ASP A 538 0.56 -28.33 -10.07
N ASN A 539 -0.51 -28.48 -9.28
CA ASN A 539 -0.95 -27.45 -8.32
C ASN A 539 -1.46 -28.00 -6.97
N THR A 540 -0.97 -29.16 -6.53
CA THR A 540 -1.40 -29.84 -5.29
C THR A 540 -0.93 -29.20 -3.98
N ILE A 541 -0.23 -28.05 -4.04
CA ILE A 541 0.35 -27.41 -2.85
C ILE A 541 -0.10 -25.95 -2.76
N CYS A 542 -0.76 -25.63 -1.65
CA CYS A 542 -0.92 -24.27 -1.17
C CYS A 542 0.23 -23.96 -0.20
N GLU A 543 1.10 -22.99 -0.50
CA GLU A 543 2.31 -22.73 0.29
C GLU A 543 2.41 -21.31 0.84
N LYS A 544 3.05 -21.14 1.99
CA LYS A 544 3.38 -19.85 2.60
C LYS A 544 4.82 -19.85 3.09
N TYR A 545 5.62 -18.97 2.52
CA TYR A 545 7.00 -18.75 2.95
C TYR A 545 7.06 -17.70 4.06
N LEU A 546 7.81 -18.01 5.12
CA LEU A 546 8.04 -17.18 6.30
C LEU A 546 9.53 -16.83 6.39
N PRO A 547 9.98 -15.73 5.77
CA PRO A 547 11.40 -15.38 5.68
C PRO A 547 12.11 -15.26 7.03
N GLU A 548 11.42 -14.74 8.04
CA GLU A 548 11.95 -14.48 9.38
C GLU A 548 12.35 -15.77 10.10
N TYR A 549 11.62 -16.85 9.82
CA TYR A 549 11.87 -18.18 10.36
C TYR A 549 12.64 -19.08 9.40
N LYS A 550 12.81 -18.67 8.14
CA LYS A 550 13.40 -19.49 7.08
C LYS A 550 12.63 -20.80 6.88
N ILE A 551 11.30 -20.74 7.08
CA ILE A 551 10.38 -21.88 7.00
C ILE A 551 9.38 -21.66 5.88
N LYS A 552 9.04 -22.72 5.16
CA LYS A 552 7.93 -22.78 4.22
C LYS A 552 6.87 -23.74 4.76
N ALA A 553 5.66 -23.25 4.98
CA ALA A 553 4.51 -24.09 5.27
C ALA A 553 3.86 -24.54 3.96
N GLU A 554 3.48 -25.80 3.88
CA GLU A 554 2.78 -26.41 2.76
C GLU A 554 1.49 -27.05 3.27
N TYR A 555 0.38 -26.75 2.61
CA TYR A 555 -0.90 -27.42 2.81
C TYR A 555 -1.25 -28.16 1.51
N TRP A 556 -1.31 -29.48 1.62
CA TRP A 556 -1.50 -30.37 0.49
C TRP A 556 -2.99 -30.46 0.13
N ILE A 557 -3.25 -30.43 -1.17
CA ILE A 557 -4.58 -30.36 -1.77
C ILE A 557 -4.61 -31.38 -2.91
N ASP A 558 -5.64 -32.20 -2.93
CA ASP A 558 -5.85 -33.23 -3.94
C ASP A 558 -7.10 -32.92 -4.76
N GLU A 559 -7.11 -33.38 -6.01
CA GLU A 559 -8.28 -33.27 -6.87
C GLU A 559 -9.42 -34.17 -6.40
N ILE A 560 -10.65 -33.75 -6.70
CA ILE A 560 -11.83 -34.58 -6.58
C ILE A 560 -12.27 -34.87 -8.00
N ASN A 561 -11.89 -36.05 -8.49
CA ASN A 561 -12.22 -36.48 -9.84
C ASN A 561 -13.67 -36.99 -9.86
N ASP A 562 -14.59 -36.07 -10.13
CA ASP A 562 -16.02 -36.32 -10.27
C ASP A 562 -16.52 -35.77 -11.60
N ASP A 563 -17.33 -36.55 -12.30
CA ASP A 563 -17.90 -36.17 -13.59
C ASP A 563 -18.75 -34.89 -13.39
N GLU A 564 -18.55 -33.88 -14.24
CA GLU A 564 -19.26 -32.58 -14.18
C GLU A 564 -18.86 -31.64 -13.01
N ALA A 565 -17.83 -31.96 -12.22
CA ALA A 565 -17.38 -31.11 -11.10
C ALA A 565 -16.41 -29.96 -11.49
N PHE A 566 -16.42 -29.51 -12.74
CA PHE A 566 -15.57 -28.42 -13.24
C PHE A 566 -16.37 -27.40 -14.07
N ASN A 567 -15.86 -26.16 -14.14
CA ASN A 567 -16.49 -25.09 -14.94
C ASN A 567 -16.14 -25.19 -16.43
N ASP A 568 -16.73 -24.32 -17.27
CA ASP A 568 -16.46 -24.27 -18.73
C ASP A 568 -14.97 -24.11 -19.09
N ALA A 569 -14.16 -23.60 -18.15
CA ALA A 569 -12.71 -23.45 -18.28
C ALA A 569 -11.93 -24.60 -17.61
N GLY A 570 -12.56 -25.76 -17.41
CA GLY A 570 -11.96 -26.99 -16.89
C GLY A 570 -11.39 -26.87 -15.48
N ILE A 571 -11.76 -25.87 -14.69
CA ILE A 571 -11.30 -25.71 -13.31
C ILE A 571 -12.27 -26.41 -12.36
N TRP A 572 -11.75 -27.23 -11.44
CA TRP A 572 -12.54 -27.94 -10.45
C TRP A 572 -13.32 -26.97 -9.54
N PHE A 573 -14.59 -27.25 -9.25
CA PHE A 573 -15.35 -26.50 -8.26
C PHE A 573 -14.90 -26.81 -6.83
N TYR A 574 -14.50 -28.06 -6.59
CA TYR A 574 -14.12 -28.59 -5.29
C TYR A 574 -12.74 -29.23 -5.31
N VAL A 575 -12.07 -29.19 -4.17
CA VAL A 575 -10.79 -29.88 -3.93
C VAL A 575 -10.84 -30.53 -2.56
N SER A 576 -10.07 -31.61 -2.36
CA SER A 576 -9.92 -32.25 -1.07
C SER A 576 -8.61 -31.82 -0.40
N THR A 577 -8.59 -31.79 0.93
CA THR A 577 -7.40 -31.41 1.69
C THR A 577 -6.67 -32.63 2.22
N ASP A 578 -5.36 -32.52 2.35
CA ASP A 578 -4.52 -33.56 2.94
C ASP A 578 -3.68 -32.94 4.08
N GLN A 579 -2.37 -33.16 4.08
CA GLN A 579 -1.50 -32.88 5.22
C GLN A 579 -0.91 -31.47 5.21
N VAL A 580 -0.58 -30.98 6.40
CA VAL A 580 0.23 -29.77 6.60
C VAL A 580 1.67 -30.16 6.90
N LYS A 581 2.61 -29.62 6.14
CA LYS A 581 4.06 -29.85 6.26
C LYS A 581 4.82 -28.54 6.43
N PHE A 582 5.99 -28.62 7.04
CA PHE A 582 6.92 -27.50 7.15
C PHE A 582 8.25 -27.90 6.53
N LYS A 583 8.85 -27.00 5.75
CA LYS A 583 10.14 -27.19 5.10
C LYS A 583 11.11 -26.07 5.44
N ASP A 584 12.40 -26.38 5.48
CA ASP A 584 13.48 -25.42 5.67
C ASP A 584 13.89 -24.72 4.36
N GLU A 585 14.91 -23.85 4.42
CA GLU A 585 15.49 -23.18 3.24
C GLU A 585 16.05 -24.13 2.17
N LYS A 586 16.37 -25.37 2.54
CA LYS A 586 16.87 -26.42 1.64
C LYS A 586 15.74 -27.31 1.12
N ASN A 587 14.48 -26.97 1.40
CA ASN A 587 13.29 -27.78 1.13
C ASN A 587 13.25 -29.14 1.85
N ALA A 588 14.05 -29.33 2.91
CA ALA A 588 13.96 -30.51 3.77
C ALA A 588 12.76 -30.38 4.71
N VAL A 589 12.03 -31.48 4.92
CA VAL A 589 10.89 -31.50 5.84
C VAL A 589 11.39 -31.37 7.28
N ILE A 590 10.74 -30.51 8.06
CA ILE A 590 11.05 -30.24 9.46
C ILE A 590 10.09 -31.06 10.34
N ASP A 591 10.63 -31.76 11.34
CA ASP A 591 9.81 -32.40 12.37
C ASP A 591 8.99 -31.35 13.12
N LEU A 592 7.71 -31.63 13.34
CA LEU A 592 6.76 -30.70 13.95
C LEU A 592 7.21 -30.19 15.32
N ILE A 593 7.92 -31.01 16.09
CA ILE A 593 8.51 -30.63 17.39
C ILE A 593 9.56 -29.52 17.28
N ASN A 594 10.19 -29.38 16.12
CA ASN A 594 11.20 -28.36 15.84
C ASN A 594 10.61 -27.10 15.20
N VAL A 595 9.31 -27.11 14.86
CA VAL A 595 8.60 -25.94 14.34
C VAL A 595 8.30 -24.99 15.51
N PRO A 596 8.64 -23.68 15.42
CA PRO A 596 8.31 -22.73 16.48
C PRO A 596 6.82 -22.72 16.79
N LYS A 597 6.44 -22.75 18.08
CA LYS A 597 5.03 -22.79 18.52
C LYS A 597 4.16 -21.70 17.88
N MET A 598 4.70 -20.48 17.77
CA MET A 598 4.05 -19.35 17.09
C MET A 598 3.77 -19.64 15.61
N VAL A 599 4.73 -20.23 14.91
CA VAL A 599 4.57 -20.57 13.49
C VAL A 599 3.53 -21.67 13.34
N PHE A 600 3.64 -22.74 14.13
CA PHE A 600 2.68 -23.84 14.07
C PHE A 600 1.25 -23.36 14.35
N THR A 601 1.05 -22.60 15.44
CA THR A 601 -0.30 -22.12 15.80
C THR A 601 -0.90 -21.21 14.73
N GLU A 602 -0.12 -20.29 14.17
CA GLU A 602 -0.63 -19.34 13.18
C GLU A 602 -0.90 -20.00 11.81
N ILE A 603 -0.09 -20.98 11.43
CA ILE A 603 -0.31 -21.77 10.21
C ILE A 603 -1.53 -22.68 10.37
N MET A 604 -1.66 -23.39 11.49
CA MET A 604 -2.84 -24.23 11.74
C MET A 604 -4.11 -23.40 11.84
N ARG A 605 -4.02 -22.16 12.38
CA ARG A 605 -5.14 -21.22 12.39
C ARG A 605 -5.56 -20.78 10.98
N ASP A 606 -4.61 -20.55 10.08
CA ASP A 606 -4.91 -20.26 8.67
C ASP A 606 -5.62 -21.45 8.02
N VAL A 607 -5.13 -22.66 8.25
CA VAL A 607 -5.69 -23.89 7.67
C VAL A 607 -7.08 -24.21 8.22
N ASP A 608 -7.29 -24.11 9.53
CA ASP A 608 -8.62 -24.25 10.16
C ASP A 608 -9.59 -23.19 9.63
N LEU A 609 -9.13 -21.95 9.39
CA LEU A 609 -9.94 -20.93 8.75
C LEU A 609 -10.34 -21.32 7.31
N PHE A 610 -9.44 -21.93 6.54
CA PHE A 610 -9.75 -22.42 5.18
C PHE A 610 -10.83 -23.49 5.23
N VAL A 611 -10.69 -24.49 6.09
CA VAL A 611 -11.70 -25.55 6.29
C VAL A 611 -13.02 -24.95 6.78
N GLY A 612 -12.96 -24.16 7.86
CA GLY A 612 -14.13 -23.59 8.52
C GLY A 612 -14.92 -22.60 7.67
N VAL A 613 -14.35 -22.03 6.60
CA VAL A 613 -15.04 -21.09 5.70
C VAL A 613 -15.36 -21.70 4.34
N CYS A 614 -14.51 -22.59 3.82
CA CYS A 614 -14.63 -23.12 2.47
C CYS A 614 -15.19 -24.54 2.40
N SER A 615 -15.31 -25.25 3.53
CA SER A 615 -15.85 -26.62 3.55
C SER A 615 -17.30 -26.68 3.08
N VAL A 616 -17.60 -27.64 2.20
CA VAL A 616 -18.99 -27.94 1.79
C VAL A 616 -19.85 -28.44 2.94
N GLY A 617 -19.25 -28.97 4.01
CA GLY A 617 -19.98 -29.39 5.21
C GLY A 617 -20.63 -28.23 6.00
N ASN A 618 -20.27 -26.98 5.71
CA ASN A 618 -20.94 -25.80 6.25
C ASN A 618 -22.08 -25.28 5.34
N ASP A 619 -22.25 -25.87 4.17
CA ASP A 619 -23.28 -25.46 3.20
C ASP A 619 -24.60 -26.19 3.51
N PRO A 620 -25.65 -25.48 3.95
CA PRO A 620 -26.93 -26.09 4.27
C PRO A 620 -27.65 -26.65 3.03
N GLU A 621 -27.38 -26.11 1.84
CA GLU A 621 -28.03 -26.50 0.57
C GLU A 621 -27.35 -27.74 -0.05
N TRP A 622 -26.13 -28.09 0.38
CA TRP A 622 -25.40 -29.25 -0.15
C TRP A 622 -26.15 -30.57 0.02
N ALA A 623 -26.93 -30.71 1.11
CA ALA A 623 -27.73 -31.91 1.35
C ALA A 623 -28.97 -32.01 0.44
N ASP A 624 -29.41 -30.91 -0.18
CA ASP A 624 -30.69 -30.76 -0.88
C ASP A 624 -30.46 -30.37 -2.36
N ASN A 625 -29.64 -31.15 -3.08
CA ASN A 625 -29.29 -30.88 -4.48
C ASN A 625 -30.26 -31.56 -5.48
N ASN A 626 -31.56 -31.30 -5.37
CA ASN A 626 -32.61 -31.72 -6.34
C ASN A 626 -32.64 -33.22 -6.75
N GLY A 627 -32.06 -34.13 -5.96
CA GLY A 627 -32.11 -35.58 -6.22
C GLY A 627 -31.02 -36.12 -7.16
N GLU A 628 -29.99 -35.35 -7.52
CA GLU A 628 -28.81 -35.86 -8.21
C GLU A 628 -27.89 -36.67 -7.27
N ARG A 629 -27.05 -37.55 -7.84
CA ARG A 629 -26.16 -38.46 -7.08
C ARG A 629 -25.26 -37.66 -6.14
N GLN A 630 -25.42 -37.88 -4.84
CA GLN A 630 -24.61 -37.25 -3.81
C GLN A 630 -23.29 -38.01 -3.62
N VAL A 631 -22.29 -37.70 -4.44
CA VAL A 631 -20.91 -38.11 -4.16
C VAL A 631 -20.51 -37.37 -2.87
N HIS A 632 -20.18 -38.12 -1.80
CA HIS A 632 -19.77 -37.61 -0.47
C HIS A 632 -20.86 -37.18 0.54
N ARG A 633 -22.09 -37.73 0.49
CA ARG A 633 -23.12 -37.53 1.54
C ARG A 633 -22.60 -37.85 2.95
N ASP A 634 -21.83 -38.93 3.08
CA ASP A 634 -21.26 -39.40 4.35
C ASP A 634 -20.24 -38.40 4.94
N TYR A 635 -19.48 -37.72 4.08
CA TYR A 635 -18.58 -36.64 4.49
C TYR A 635 -19.37 -35.46 5.05
N TRP A 636 -20.42 -35.01 4.36
CA TRP A 636 -21.22 -33.88 4.84
C TRP A 636 -21.85 -34.18 6.21
N GLN A 637 -22.40 -35.38 6.41
CA GLN A 637 -23.01 -35.76 7.69
C GLN A 637 -21.99 -35.85 8.83
N SER A 638 -20.84 -36.49 8.58
CA SER A 638 -19.77 -36.63 9.58
C SER A 638 -19.15 -35.28 9.97
N TYR A 639 -18.92 -34.38 9.01
CA TYR A 639 -18.42 -33.04 9.29
C TYR A 639 -19.48 -32.16 9.98
N SER A 640 -20.72 -32.16 9.48
CA SER A 640 -21.80 -31.28 9.95
C SER A 640 -22.08 -31.40 11.45
N PHE A 641 -21.88 -32.59 12.01
CA PHE A 641 -22.15 -32.88 13.42
C PHE A 641 -20.95 -33.55 14.11
N GLY A 642 -19.74 -33.39 13.55
CA GLY A 642 -18.48 -33.94 14.05
C GLY A 642 -17.99 -33.27 15.34
N ASP A 643 -16.73 -33.44 15.69
CA ASP A 643 -16.15 -32.76 16.86
C ASP A 643 -15.83 -31.28 16.58
N LEU A 644 -15.70 -30.49 17.65
CA LEU A 644 -15.44 -29.06 17.52
C LEU A 644 -13.99 -28.77 17.15
N THR A 645 -13.79 -28.02 16.06
CA THR A 645 -12.49 -27.39 15.73
C THR A 645 -12.13 -26.32 16.77
N GLU A 646 -10.88 -25.82 16.76
CA GLU A 646 -10.45 -24.79 17.73
C GLU A 646 -11.23 -23.48 17.57
N ILE A 647 -11.59 -23.12 16.34
CA ILE A 647 -12.49 -22.00 16.06
C ILE A 647 -13.84 -22.23 16.75
N ALA A 648 -14.40 -23.44 16.65
CA ALA A 648 -15.69 -23.79 17.21
C ALA A 648 -15.67 -23.89 18.75
N LYS A 649 -14.59 -24.40 19.34
CA LYS A 649 -14.36 -24.37 20.80
C LYS A 649 -14.31 -22.94 21.32
N THR A 650 -13.64 -22.05 20.58
CA THR A 650 -13.61 -20.62 20.93
C THR A 650 -15.00 -20.00 20.88
N ARG A 651 -15.82 -20.32 19.87
CA ARG A 651 -17.23 -19.88 19.82
C ARG A 651 -18.03 -20.39 21.02
N LYS A 652 -17.83 -21.64 21.42
CA LYS A 652 -18.48 -22.23 22.61
C LYS A 652 -18.17 -21.40 23.86
N ILE A 653 -16.90 -21.11 24.13
CA ILE A 653 -16.46 -20.29 25.29
C ILE A 653 -17.14 -18.91 25.28
N ILE A 654 -17.24 -18.28 24.10
CA ILE A 654 -17.89 -16.98 23.95
C ILE A 654 -19.39 -17.09 24.22
N LEU A 655 -20.06 -18.11 23.66
CA LEU A 655 -21.48 -18.34 23.87
C LEU A 655 -21.81 -18.63 25.34
N GLU A 656 -21.01 -19.42 26.04
CA GLU A 656 -21.17 -19.70 27.49
C GLU A 656 -21.22 -18.40 28.31
N ARG A 657 -20.45 -17.39 27.91
CA ARG A 657 -20.43 -16.06 28.56
C ARG A 657 -21.51 -15.11 28.04
N LEU A 658 -21.85 -15.17 26.76
CA LEU A 658 -22.81 -14.26 26.13
C LEU A 658 -24.26 -14.65 26.45
N LEU A 659 -24.62 -15.94 26.36
CA LEU A 659 -26.01 -16.40 26.48
C LEU A 659 -26.70 -15.90 27.76
N PRO A 660 -26.09 -15.92 28.96
CA PRO A 660 -26.70 -15.38 30.18
C PRO A 660 -27.03 -13.88 30.10
N ARG A 661 -26.28 -13.12 29.28
CA ARG A 661 -26.47 -11.67 29.06
C ARG A 661 -27.56 -11.39 28.01
N LEU A 662 -27.97 -12.37 27.20
CA LEU A 662 -28.97 -12.22 26.14
C LEU A 662 -30.41 -12.37 26.68
N LYS A 663 -30.93 -11.29 27.28
CA LYS A 663 -32.25 -11.24 27.96
C LYS A 663 -33.41 -11.93 27.23
N LYS A 664 -33.45 -11.92 25.90
CA LYS A 664 -34.56 -12.50 25.12
C LYS A 664 -34.52 -14.02 25.01
N ILE A 665 -33.34 -14.64 25.07
CA ILE A 665 -33.16 -16.08 24.80
C ILE A 665 -32.47 -16.83 25.94
N ARG A 666 -31.97 -16.14 26.97
CA ARG A 666 -31.21 -16.74 28.09
C ARG A 666 -31.95 -17.90 28.76
N ASP A 667 -33.27 -17.81 28.91
CA ASP A 667 -34.08 -18.81 29.62
C ASP A 667 -34.54 -19.95 28.69
N LYS A 668 -34.24 -19.83 27.39
CA LYS A 668 -34.58 -20.80 26.33
C LYS A 668 -33.35 -21.51 25.76
N THR A 669 -32.14 -21.12 26.18
CA THR A 669 -30.90 -21.59 25.55
C THR A 669 -29.89 -22.06 26.57
N TYR A 670 -29.17 -23.13 26.24
CA TYR A 670 -28.04 -23.63 27.02
C TYR A 670 -27.11 -24.45 26.13
N ILE A 671 -25.88 -24.67 26.56
CA ILE A 671 -24.90 -25.46 25.82
C ILE A 671 -24.86 -26.88 26.36
N ASN A 672 -24.92 -27.85 25.46
CA ASN A 672 -24.76 -29.27 25.77
C ASN A 672 -23.73 -29.90 24.82
N GLY A 673 -22.56 -30.24 25.34
CA GLY A 673 -21.45 -30.80 24.56
C GLY A 673 -21.01 -29.86 23.43
N LYS A 674 -21.33 -30.25 22.19
CA LYS A 674 -21.02 -29.55 20.93
C LYS A 674 -22.20 -28.79 20.31
N PHE A 675 -23.34 -28.78 21.01
CA PHE A 675 -24.57 -28.14 20.55
C PHE A 675 -24.96 -26.96 21.43
N LEU A 676 -25.42 -25.89 20.78
CA LEU A 676 -26.29 -24.88 21.39
C LEU A 676 -27.73 -25.39 21.30
N ILE A 677 -28.31 -25.69 22.46
CA ILE A 677 -29.70 -26.14 22.56
C ILE A 677 -30.61 -24.92 22.66
N VAL A 678 -31.67 -24.91 21.86
CA VAL A 678 -32.69 -23.85 21.83
C VAL A 678 -34.05 -24.50 22.03
N LYS A 679 -34.73 -24.16 23.12
CA LYS A 679 -36.09 -24.60 23.43
C LYS A 679 -37.08 -23.61 22.83
N GLY A 680 -37.64 -23.96 21.66
CA GLY A 680 -38.75 -23.24 21.05
C GLY A 680 -40.09 -23.61 21.67
N GLU A 681 -41.19 -23.12 21.08
CA GLU A 681 -42.56 -23.48 21.45
C GLU A 681 -43.09 -24.67 20.63
N LEU A 682 -42.54 -24.92 19.44
CA LEU A 682 -42.92 -26.03 18.56
C LEU A 682 -41.98 -27.23 18.72
N ARG A 683 -40.65 -27.01 18.75
CA ARG A 683 -39.65 -28.07 18.94
C ARG A 683 -38.46 -27.61 19.79
N THR A 684 -37.64 -28.57 20.22
CA THR A 684 -36.28 -28.31 20.71
C THR A 684 -35.28 -28.49 19.59
N TYR A 685 -34.37 -27.53 19.45
CA TYR A 685 -33.39 -27.47 18.37
C TYR A 685 -31.97 -27.61 18.90
N LYS A 686 -31.15 -28.41 18.22
CA LYS A 686 -29.72 -28.62 18.52
C LYS A 686 -28.90 -28.01 17.39
N ILE A 687 -28.32 -26.83 17.64
CA ILE A 687 -27.48 -26.13 16.67
C ILE A 687 -26.02 -26.53 16.92
N HIS A 688 -25.38 -27.20 15.97
CA HIS A 688 -23.97 -27.58 16.10
C HIS A 688 -23.07 -26.33 16.08
N ILE A 689 -22.21 -26.15 17.08
CA ILE A 689 -21.42 -24.92 17.27
C ILE A 689 -20.35 -24.74 16.16
N GLY A 690 -19.88 -25.83 15.55
CA GLY A 690 -18.91 -25.77 14.45
C GLY A 690 -19.53 -25.33 13.12
N SER A 691 -20.51 -26.11 12.65
CA SER A 691 -21.12 -25.97 11.32
C SER A 691 -22.31 -25.01 11.29
N GLY A 692 -22.98 -24.81 12.43
CA GLY A 692 -24.25 -24.11 12.49
C GLY A 692 -25.45 -24.92 11.98
N ASN A 693 -25.27 -26.20 11.66
CA ASN A 693 -26.34 -27.11 11.22
C ASN A 693 -27.24 -27.50 12.39
N ILE A 694 -28.53 -27.77 12.10
CA ILE A 694 -29.58 -27.83 13.11
C ILE A 694 -30.26 -29.20 13.06
N LEU A 695 -30.42 -29.83 14.22
CA LEU A 695 -31.25 -31.02 14.41
C LEU A 695 -32.46 -30.66 15.27
N MET A 696 -33.60 -31.28 14.99
CA MET A 696 -34.84 -31.11 15.74
C MET A 696 -35.12 -32.37 16.56
N GLU A 697 -35.35 -32.20 17.86
CA GLU A 697 -35.82 -33.30 18.72
C GLU A 697 -37.31 -33.60 18.46
N PRO A 698 -37.76 -34.85 18.70
CA PRO A 698 -37.02 -35.98 19.29
C PRO A 698 -36.29 -36.89 18.28
N ASN A 699 -36.54 -36.74 16.98
CA ASN A 699 -36.06 -37.66 15.94
C ASN A 699 -34.71 -37.26 15.30
N ASP A 700 -34.08 -36.20 15.79
CA ASP A 700 -32.87 -35.60 15.22
C ASP A 700 -32.99 -35.30 13.73
N GLN A 701 -34.20 -34.88 13.32
CA GLN A 701 -34.46 -34.49 11.94
C GLN A 701 -33.71 -33.18 11.62
N TYR A 702 -32.98 -33.19 10.51
CA TYR A 702 -32.25 -32.02 10.03
C TYR A 702 -33.21 -30.88 9.66
N LEU A 703 -32.88 -29.66 10.07
CA LEU A 703 -33.58 -28.43 9.70
C LEU A 703 -32.64 -27.51 8.91
N CYS A 704 -32.94 -27.33 7.62
CA CYS A 704 -32.18 -26.45 6.75
C CYS A 704 -32.66 -25.00 6.89
N ILE A 705 -31.78 -24.11 7.35
CA ILE A 705 -32.01 -22.66 7.39
C ILE A 705 -30.84 -21.98 6.71
N VAL A 706 -31.12 -21.38 5.54
CA VAL A 706 -30.17 -20.60 4.75
C VAL A 706 -30.22 -19.14 5.22
N PRO A 707 -29.13 -18.58 5.77
CA PRO A 707 -29.10 -17.17 6.14
C PRO A 707 -29.25 -16.30 4.89
N SER A 708 -30.19 -15.36 4.87
CA SER A 708 -30.24 -14.37 3.80
C SER A 708 -28.97 -13.50 3.81
N ARG A 709 -28.53 -13.01 2.65
CA ARG A 709 -27.31 -12.16 2.53
C ARG A 709 -27.35 -10.89 3.40
N SER A 710 -28.51 -10.53 3.96
CA SER A 710 -28.78 -9.35 4.79
C SER A 710 -28.76 -9.59 6.31
N VAL A 711 -28.37 -10.77 6.79
CA VAL A 711 -28.33 -11.15 8.23
C VAL A 711 -27.33 -10.33 9.07
N GLU A 712 -26.52 -9.45 8.47
CA GLU A 712 -25.68 -8.50 9.24
C GLU A 712 -26.49 -7.66 10.25
N ASN A 713 -27.77 -7.35 9.96
CA ASN A 713 -28.51 -6.34 10.73
C ASN A 713 -29.11 -6.81 12.07
N THR A 714 -29.32 -8.12 12.32
CA THR A 714 -29.97 -8.59 13.57
C THR A 714 -28.98 -8.71 14.74
N THR A 715 -27.69 -8.90 14.44
CA THR A 715 -26.63 -9.05 15.46
C THR A 715 -25.86 -7.76 15.74
N ASP A 716 -26.06 -6.69 14.95
CA ASP A 716 -25.40 -5.39 15.13
C ASP A 716 -25.65 -4.73 16.51
N LYS A 717 -26.71 -5.14 17.22
CA LYS A 717 -27.03 -4.65 18.58
C LYS A 717 -26.46 -5.53 19.70
N ILE A 718 -25.82 -6.65 19.38
CA ILE A 718 -25.28 -7.59 20.34
C ILE A 718 -23.78 -7.40 20.43
N PHE A 719 -23.28 -7.22 21.64
CA PHE A 719 -21.85 -7.16 21.86
C PHE A 719 -21.19 -8.50 21.52
N ILE A 720 -20.22 -8.45 20.61
CA ILE A 720 -19.29 -9.54 20.29
C ILE A 720 -17.88 -8.96 20.52
N PRO A 721 -17.00 -9.64 21.28
CA PRO A 721 -15.71 -9.08 21.73
C PRO A 721 -14.69 -8.87 20.60
N PHE A 722 -14.98 -9.33 19.38
CA PHE A 722 -14.14 -9.08 18.21
C PHE A 722 -14.93 -9.08 16.91
N GLU A 723 -14.32 -8.57 15.84
CA GLU A 723 -14.86 -8.58 14.48
C GLU A 723 -14.41 -9.81 13.68
N GLY A 724 -15.27 -10.30 12.78
CA GLY A 724 -14.88 -11.22 11.71
C GLY A 724 -15.28 -12.69 11.84
N ASP A 725 -15.96 -13.10 12.91
CA ASP A 725 -16.51 -14.46 13.02
C ASP A 725 -17.98 -14.52 12.60
N LYS A 726 -18.19 -14.70 11.29
CA LYS A 726 -19.53 -14.85 10.71
C LYS A 726 -20.27 -16.08 11.24
N GLY A 727 -19.56 -17.14 11.60
CA GLY A 727 -20.16 -18.37 12.12
C GLY A 727 -20.86 -18.11 13.45
N LEU A 728 -20.22 -17.37 14.36
CA LEU A 728 -20.84 -16.95 15.62
C LEU A 728 -22.11 -16.11 15.40
N SER A 729 -22.07 -15.14 14.46
CA SER A 729 -23.24 -14.33 14.11
C SER A 729 -24.39 -15.20 13.56
N ILE A 730 -24.09 -16.18 12.71
CA ILE A 730 -25.08 -17.11 12.16
C ILE A 730 -25.70 -17.97 13.28
N LEU A 731 -24.88 -18.52 14.18
CA LEU A 731 -25.35 -19.30 15.33
C LEU A 731 -26.32 -18.49 16.19
N LEU A 732 -25.94 -17.26 16.55
CA LEU A 732 -26.81 -16.37 17.34
C LEU A 732 -28.09 -16.05 16.58
N SER A 733 -28.02 -15.69 15.29
CA SER A 733 -29.20 -15.39 14.49
C SER A 733 -30.17 -16.58 14.42
N LYS A 734 -29.66 -17.81 14.24
CA LYS A 734 -30.48 -19.03 14.27
C LYS A 734 -31.10 -19.26 15.65
N ALA A 735 -30.34 -19.05 16.72
CA ALA A 735 -30.85 -19.19 18.07
C ALA A 735 -31.98 -18.19 18.40
N PHE A 736 -31.84 -16.92 17.99
CA PHE A 736 -32.92 -15.93 18.15
C PHE A 736 -34.16 -16.27 17.35
N LEU A 737 -34.00 -16.73 16.10
CA LEU A 737 -35.11 -17.13 15.24
C LEU A 737 -35.88 -18.32 15.85
N LEU A 738 -35.15 -19.36 16.27
CA LEU A 738 -35.72 -20.61 16.78
C LEU A 738 -36.28 -20.50 18.20
N ALA A 739 -35.76 -19.56 19.01
CA ALA A 739 -36.34 -19.28 20.32
C ALA A 739 -37.78 -18.70 20.23
N GLU A 740 -38.17 -18.17 19.07
CA GLU A 740 -39.53 -17.69 18.77
C GLU A 740 -40.11 -18.43 17.55
N ASP A 741 -39.87 -19.75 17.44
CA ASP A 741 -40.26 -20.59 16.31
C ASP A 741 -41.72 -20.44 15.84
N LYS A 742 -42.67 -20.24 16.74
CA LYS A 742 -44.09 -19.99 16.43
C LYS A 742 -44.35 -18.70 15.65
N LYS A 743 -43.44 -17.72 15.72
CA LYS A 743 -43.53 -16.46 14.98
C LYS A 743 -42.87 -16.52 13.60
N ILE A 744 -42.23 -17.65 13.24
CA ILE A 744 -41.62 -17.82 11.93
C ILE A 744 -42.74 -17.91 10.89
N THR A 745 -42.71 -17.02 9.89
CA THR A 745 -43.68 -16.99 8.78
C THR A 745 -43.14 -17.57 7.49
N ASP A 746 -41.83 -17.82 7.41
CA ASP A 746 -41.19 -18.38 6.23
C ASP A 746 -41.66 -19.82 5.99
N THR A 747 -42.31 -20.05 4.85
CA THR A 747 -42.88 -21.36 4.48
C THR A 747 -41.80 -22.41 4.22
N THR A 748 -40.60 -22.00 3.83
CA THR A 748 -39.47 -22.92 3.62
C THR A 748 -38.98 -23.52 4.95
N ILE A 749 -39.13 -22.80 6.07
CA ILE A 749 -38.72 -23.25 7.40
C ILE A 749 -39.88 -23.96 8.11
N THR A 750 -41.07 -23.35 8.11
CA THR A 750 -42.25 -23.88 8.84
C THR A 750 -42.72 -25.22 8.29
N SER A 751 -42.64 -25.45 6.98
CA SER A 751 -42.96 -26.76 6.38
C SER A 751 -42.03 -27.88 6.86
N GLN A 752 -40.75 -27.58 7.10
CA GLN A 752 -39.78 -28.53 7.65
C GLN A 752 -40.05 -28.82 9.13
N ILE A 753 -40.31 -27.78 9.94
CA ILE A 753 -40.61 -27.94 11.38
C ILE A 753 -41.86 -28.80 11.61
N ASN A 754 -42.86 -28.65 10.75
CA ASN A 754 -44.14 -29.35 10.85
C ASN A 754 -44.14 -30.75 10.21
N ARG A 755 -43.07 -31.17 9.53
CA ARG A 755 -42.92 -32.55 9.03
C ARG A 755 -42.67 -33.49 10.20
N ILE A 756 -43.63 -34.35 10.51
CA ILE A 756 -43.52 -35.40 11.55
C ILE A 756 -42.74 -36.59 10.98
#